data_AF-A0A959JEN2-F1
#
_entry.id   AF-A0A959JEN2-F1
#
_cell.length_a   1.000
_cell.length_b   1.000
_cell.length_c   1.000
_cell.angle_alpha   90.00
_cell.angle_beta   90.00
_cell.angle_gamma   90.00
#
_symmetry.space_group_name_H-M   'P 1'
#
loop_
_entity.id
_entity.type
_entity.pdbx_description
1 polymer ?
#
loop_
_entity_poly.entity_id
_entity_poly.type
_entity_poly.pdbx_seq_one_letter_code
_entity_poly.pdbx_strand_id
1 'polypeptide(L)'
;GVSGALPAGIVAGAFNTSNGSITLTGSASVANYQTALRQITYINTSDNPIPATRTVSFTINDGDLNSNTVVRDVNVIPVNDCPVAVDDDFMTDEHTTTSSGNVLVNDTDVELNMLAVSQVNGSAASVDMSINLGSGAILTQNNNGSFSYNPNGQFETLAQGEMAMDSWTYSVTDGDMSCNDNGMVSMTIQGVNDPPVAVADNYTMVPQSSPFTTSAPGLLMNDTDIDNGATITVAEVNGQAANVGVQITLASGAKLTVNADGSFTFNATCASSAIDSFYYKVKDEHNAISLDSAVVYLNITLEYVFVDDNGDPMNGDGSYGNPYATIPQAITASSAGGYIFLFAGTYTAGGTLLDNQKLIGEGVAWNCPIDGSLIQNAGTAPVINAAILLGMNDTITGVVFGSVASTALNGSTVGNLQIKNSSINNSMGGGMMITGSGNLDVTFSGITSSGGVAGISLTSCSGSFTGGFGSLANASGAVVNITGGTLGLTYFGSITQSNNFAAVNVQNHTTGVVTLSGTINATNGTGIQFNNADGSQYNLNGTVTLNGGDAGVDILNGSSASFTFGTLNITSPTGTAFKIDNSSAFVTVSGGTIVQNNNARGIDITSNSTLVNIGATLTFNTQGSTALNATGGGSLKITSSTNTIGATTALTKMAVNIVGTTIHTDGIKFQSISVNQGSTGSDVTAINLNNTGSGPFSVTGTGAANSGGTIQNITDADGIRLGNTGGLVSLSYMNIQDIGASSDASDALETLSSIDGIHGQMVMGGLTLRNVNMRRFSDNAINGALFSDGLGATEWHGLKLINCLIENSNRYHVTGKGDDASEAMIRINGIIDSVVVTGSTMQNGAVFMELFTHTSGKLTLVGQSNSFNTTIKEFGCVGMVPTVNVGKSGILVFAQGSADATVILGDKARSNTLIGNTFTNCATASVVVAHQTAATGTVGVILFGNQFIVNDHLTGPSGCPDGQWMTTSFNFPQGGVSLNPRAGTYNAIVENNVFTQVNRAEGGYGALTITAAENGTSQFIVRNNTFDKPWDAPVRILADGNGSSKMQFMNNTYVSGMVGGPGDDLGAPYPSPFEPFHVYVRNSGHLDLTVNSEILPAPDPSNSISSTSFYAIVQNTATNVLNLALISCQGPTGYQFTQLAGTFTLLGTGANLPAGLASQNTFGGGGNPNQNPPTVVSSGTITLTATAPMLPSITIN
;
A
#
# COMPACT_ATOMS: atom_id res chain seq x y z
N GLY A 1 16.46 157.25 2.56
CA GLY A 1 15.36 158.05 3.17
C GLY A 1 15.92 159.21 3.98
N VAL A 2 15.08 159.98 4.68
CA VAL A 2 15.53 160.99 5.67
C VAL A 2 15.48 160.36 7.06
N SER A 3 16.51 160.57 7.86
CA SER A 3 16.63 160.11 9.24
C SER A 3 16.31 161.25 10.22
N GLY A 4 15.18 161.14 10.93
CA GLY A 4 14.78 162.07 11.98
C GLY A 4 13.94 163.27 11.50
N ALA A 5 13.59 164.16 12.45
CA ALA A 5 12.80 165.35 12.17
C ALA A 5 13.63 166.40 11.42
N LEU A 6 13.05 166.95 10.36
CA LEU A 6 13.66 168.03 9.59
C LEU A 6 13.62 169.35 10.38
N PRO A 7 14.62 170.24 10.20
CA PRO A 7 14.60 171.56 10.80
C PRO A 7 13.37 172.39 10.40
N ALA A 8 12.89 173.22 11.34
CA ALA A 8 11.69 174.04 11.16
C ALA A 8 11.77 174.89 9.87
N GLY A 9 10.67 174.88 9.10
CA GLY A 9 10.57 175.57 7.80
C GLY A 9 10.94 174.71 6.58
N ILE A 10 11.45 173.48 6.77
CA ILE A 10 11.77 172.53 5.68
C ILE A 10 10.85 171.30 5.78
N VAL A 11 10.29 170.88 4.66
CA VAL A 11 9.53 169.64 4.53
C VAL A 11 10.19 168.73 3.49
N ALA A 12 10.20 167.42 3.74
CA ALA A 12 10.56 166.44 2.72
C ALA A 12 9.32 166.08 1.92
N GLY A 13 9.43 166.10 0.60
CA GLY A 13 8.55 165.33 -0.26
C GLY A 13 8.73 163.83 -0.03
N ALA A 14 7.78 163.04 -0.53
CA ALA A 14 7.90 161.59 -0.52
C ALA A 14 9.13 161.15 -1.35
N PHE A 15 9.82 160.09 -0.90
CA PHE A 15 10.89 159.49 -1.69
C PHE A 15 10.28 158.88 -2.96
N ASN A 16 10.70 159.38 -4.11
CA ASN A 16 10.25 158.86 -5.40
C ASN A 16 11.08 157.63 -5.75
N THR A 17 10.48 156.46 -5.63
CA THR A 17 11.13 155.18 -5.93
C THR A 17 11.44 154.98 -7.42
N SER A 18 10.77 155.70 -8.33
CA SER A 18 10.99 155.53 -9.78
C SER A 18 12.23 156.24 -10.30
N ASN A 19 12.68 157.30 -9.62
CA ASN A 19 13.88 158.04 -10.00
C ASN A 19 14.89 158.22 -8.84
N GLY A 20 14.63 157.60 -7.69
CA GLY A 20 15.51 157.61 -6.52
C GLY A 20 15.69 158.98 -5.87
N SER A 21 14.82 159.95 -6.14
CA SER A 21 14.95 161.32 -5.64
C SER A 21 14.05 161.61 -4.44
N ILE A 22 14.54 162.44 -3.53
CA ILE A 22 13.74 163.07 -2.46
C ILE A 22 14.01 164.56 -2.49
N THR A 23 12.94 165.35 -2.59
CA THR A 23 13.04 166.81 -2.62
C THR A 23 12.77 167.37 -1.23
N LEU A 24 13.68 168.21 -0.74
CA LEU A 24 13.49 168.96 0.51
C LEU A 24 13.12 170.40 0.13
N THR A 25 11.94 170.90 0.53
CA THR A 25 11.42 172.22 0.13
C THR A 25 10.99 173.06 1.34
N GLY A 26 10.92 174.38 1.19
CA GLY A 26 10.49 175.32 2.23
C GLY A 26 11.43 176.52 2.41
N SER A 27 10.97 177.58 3.09
CA SER A 27 11.78 178.77 3.36
C SER A 27 12.49 178.60 4.71
N ALA A 28 13.80 178.34 4.68
CA ALA A 28 14.62 178.12 5.87
C ALA A 28 16.05 178.66 5.69
N SER A 29 16.78 178.81 6.80
CA SER A 29 18.19 179.21 6.75
C SER A 29 19.06 178.14 6.08
N VAL A 30 20.21 178.54 5.50
CA VAL A 30 21.17 177.62 4.88
C VAL A 30 21.64 176.53 5.86
N ALA A 31 21.85 176.88 7.13
CA ALA A 31 22.27 175.93 8.17
C ALA A 31 21.24 174.82 8.40
N ASN A 32 19.95 175.15 8.31
CA ASN A 32 18.87 174.18 8.42
C ASN A 32 18.89 173.20 7.23
N TYR A 33 19.06 173.70 6.00
CA TYR A 33 19.17 172.82 4.83
C TYR A 33 20.41 171.92 4.85
N GLN A 34 21.55 172.42 5.35
CA GLN A 34 22.75 171.58 5.54
C GLN A 34 22.53 170.47 6.59
N THR A 35 21.73 170.73 7.62
CA THR A 35 21.38 169.69 8.61
C THR A 35 20.43 168.65 8.00
N ALA A 36 19.43 169.11 7.25
CA ALA A 36 18.49 168.26 6.55
C ALA A 36 19.16 167.32 5.54
N LEU A 37 20.14 167.81 4.76
CA LEU A 37 20.88 166.99 3.80
C LEU A 37 21.77 165.94 4.49
N ARG A 38 22.30 166.22 5.69
CA ARG A 38 23.08 165.25 6.48
C ARG A 38 22.22 164.11 7.04
N GLN A 39 20.90 164.24 7.02
CA GLN A 39 19.98 163.21 7.50
C GLN A 39 19.65 162.15 6.43
N ILE A 40 20.16 162.23 5.19
CA ILE A 40 19.87 161.24 4.14
C ILE A 40 20.63 159.91 4.34
N THR A 41 19.94 158.77 4.26
CA THR A 41 20.47 157.39 4.45
C THR A 41 20.16 156.42 3.29
N TYR A 42 20.97 155.35 3.14
CA TYR A 42 20.84 154.25 2.15
C TYR A 42 20.83 152.87 2.85
N ILE A 43 20.07 151.90 2.32
CA ILE A 43 20.00 150.50 2.79
C ILE A 43 19.95 149.55 1.57
N ASN A 44 20.68 148.42 1.60
CA ASN A 44 20.59 147.30 0.64
C ASN A 44 19.81 146.13 1.25
N THR A 45 18.92 145.50 0.49
CA THR A 45 18.04 144.42 0.99
C THR A 45 18.21 143.08 0.26
N SER A 46 19.21 142.95 -0.62
CA SER A 46 19.51 141.69 -1.33
C SER A 46 20.54 140.87 -0.56
N ASP A 47 20.26 139.58 -0.34
CA ASP A 47 21.19 138.62 0.29
C ASP A 47 22.34 138.21 -0.65
N ASN A 48 22.09 138.27 -1.96
CA ASN A 48 23.12 138.24 -2.98
C ASN A 48 23.32 139.66 -3.58
N PRO A 49 24.07 140.57 -2.92
CA PRO A 49 24.25 141.92 -3.41
C PRO A 49 25.22 142.00 -4.58
N ILE A 50 24.84 142.65 -5.68
CA ILE A 50 25.79 142.93 -6.77
C ILE A 50 26.87 143.94 -6.29
N PRO A 51 28.17 143.72 -6.55
CA PRO A 51 29.26 144.50 -5.95
C PRO A 51 29.47 145.92 -6.53
N ALA A 52 28.60 146.40 -7.42
CA ALA A 52 28.74 147.74 -8.01
C ALA A 52 28.52 148.89 -6.99
N THR A 53 29.23 150.01 -7.16
CA THR A 53 29.09 151.21 -6.33
C THR A 53 27.77 151.94 -6.64
N ARG A 54 27.12 152.49 -5.59
CA ARG A 54 25.87 153.27 -5.69
C ARG A 54 26.18 154.74 -5.42
N THR A 55 25.52 155.67 -6.10
CA THR A 55 25.77 157.11 -5.92
C THR A 55 24.52 157.85 -5.43
N VAL A 56 24.70 158.73 -4.44
CA VAL A 56 23.68 159.65 -3.94
C VAL A 56 24.04 161.06 -4.40
N SER A 57 23.14 161.68 -5.16
CA SER A 57 23.34 163.00 -5.78
C SER A 57 22.49 164.09 -5.11
N PHE A 58 23.07 165.26 -4.89
CA PHE A 58 22.42 166.41 -4.25
C PHE A 58 22.45 167.64 -5.16
N THR A 59 21.29 168.27 -5.36
CA THR A 59 21.13 169.55 -6.09
C THR A 59 20.22 170.46 -5.27
N ILE A 60 20.57 171.73 -5.12
CA ILE A 60 19.85 172.71 -4.28
C ILE A 60 19.30 173.83 -5.18
N ASN A 61 18.08 174.31 -4.94
CA ASN A 61 17.48 175.45 -5.66
C ASN A 61 17.14 176.55 -4.65
N ASP A 62 17.49 177.81 -4.95
CA ASP A 62 17.27 178.96 -4.05
C ASP A 62 16.00 179.78 -4.35
N GLY A 63 15.19 179.35 -5.32
CA GLY A 63 14.02 180.06 -5.81
C GLY A 63 14.19 180.58 -7.23
N ASP A 64 15.43 180.74 -7.71
CA ASP A 64 15.74 181.19 -9.07
C ASP A 64 16.50 180.13 -9.88
N LEU A 65 17.60 179.56 -9.36
CA LEU A 65 18.46 178.65 -10.12
C LEU A 65 18.89 177.41 -9.31
N ASN A 66 19.05 176.28 -10.00
CA ASN A 66 19.65 175.07 -9.42
C ASN A 66 21.17 175.21 -9.27
N SER A 67 21.71 174.64 -8.20
CA SER A 67 23.15 174.46 -7.98
C SER A 67 23.73 173.42 -8.93
N ASN A 68 25.07 173.33 -8.95
CA ASN A 68 25.73 172.12 -9.45
C ASN A 68 25.38 170.92 -8.56
N THR A 69 25.40 169.72 -9.15
CA THR A 69 25.17 168.47 -8.44
C THR A 69 26.42 168.01 -7.71
N VAL A 70 26.29 167.60 -6.45
CA VAL A 70 27.35 166.95 -5.67
C VAL A 70 26.99 165.49 -5.42
N VAL A 71 27.95 164.57 -5.51
CA VAL A 71 27.72 163.12 -5.37
C VAL A 71 28.46 162.51 -4.17
N ARG A 72 27.94 161.38 -3.68
CA ARG A 72 28.54 160.50 -2.65
C ARG A 72 28.36 159.03 -3.02
N ASP A 73 29.41 158.24 -2.84
CA ASP A 73 29.44 156.82 -3.23
C ASP A 73 29.16 155.90 -2.03
N VAL A 74 28.54 154.74 -2.29
CA VAL A 74 28.26 153.66 -1.33
C VAL A 74 28.67 152.32 -1.94
N ASN A 75 29.54 151.57 -1.26
CA ASN A 75 30.00 150.23 -1.68
C ASN A 75 29.35 149.12 -0.82
N VAL A 76 29.07 147.96 -1.44
CA VAL A 76 28.51 146.76 -0.80
C VAL A 76 29.38 145.54 -1.20
N ILE A 77 29.72 144.63 -0.28
CA ILE A 77 30.59 143.46 -0.49
C ILE A 77 29.79 142.16 -0.24
N PRO A 78 29.77 141.17 -1.16
CA PRO A 78 29.14 139.86 -0.96
C PRO A 78 30.03 138.86 -0.17
N VAL A 79 29.41 137.84 0.45
CA VAL A 79 30.02 136.70 1.19
C VAL A 79 29.36 135.39 0.70
N ASN A 80 30.07 134.26 0.65
CA ASN A 80 29.56 132.94 0.20
C ASN A 80 28.74 132.25 1.29
N ASP A 81 27.55 131.76 0.96
CA ASP A 81 26.76 130.87 1.81
C ASP A 81 27.14 129.40 1.58
N CYS A 82 26.81 128.51 2.52
CA CYS A 82 27.11 127.08 2.39
C CYS A 82 26.01 126.36 1.61
N PRO A 83 26.34 125.33 0.81
CA PRO A 83 25.32 124.48 0.22
C PRO A 83 24.56 123.73 1.31
N VAL A 84 23.28 123.49 1.08
CA VAL A 84 22.39 122.74 1.99
C VAL A 84 22.08 121.40 1.34
N ALA A 85 22.47 120.33 2.01
CA ALA A 85 22.15 118.97 1.60
C ALA A 85 20.75 118.58 2.08
N VAL A 86 20.04 117.79 1.28
CA VAL A 86 18.74 117.22 1.63
C VAL A 86 18.84 115.71 1.51
N ASP A 87 18.44 115.00 2.57
CA ASP A 87 18.45 113.54 2.56
C ASP A 87 17.64 112.96 1.38
N ASP A 88 18.16 111.88 0.80
CA ASP A 88 17.60 111.24 -0.38
C ASP A 88 17.03 109.86 -0.04
N ASP A 89 15.86 109.57 -0.61
CA ASP A 89 15.24 108.26 -0.54
C ASP A 89 15.19 107.61 -1.93
N PHE A 90 15.75 106.41 -2.04
CA PHE A 90 15.66 105.58 -3.24
C PHE A 90 15.12 104.20 -2.92
N MET A 91 14.65 103.53 -3.96
CA MET A 91 14.07 102.21 -3.87
C MET A 91 14.52 101.35 -5.03
N THR A 92 14.89 100.12 -4.72
CA THR A 92 15.25 99.07 -5.69
C THR A 92 14.70 97.75 -5.18
N ASP A 93 14.72 96.71 -6.01
CA ASP A 93 14.62 95.34 -5.54
C ASP A 93 16.01 94.73 -5.31
N GLU A 94 16.04 93.57 -4.66
CA GLU A 94 17.26 92.84 -4.31
C GLU A 94 18.06 92.28 -5.50
N HIS A 95 17.44 92.18 -6.68
CA HIS A 95 18.08 91.65 -7.90
C HIS A 95 18.61 92.75 -8.82
N THR A 96 18.10 93.97 -8.68
CA THR A 96 18.31 95.06 -9.63
C THR A 96 19.45 95.98 -9.21
N THR A 97 20.44 96.12 -10.11
CA THR A 97 21.44 97.18 -10.00
C THR A 97 20.86 98.52 -10.46
N THR A 98 20.72 99.47 -9.54
CA THR A 98 20.30 100.84 -9.85
C THR A 98 21.49 101.65 -10.34
N SER A 99 21.42 102.28 -11.51
CA SER A 99 22.57 103.04 -12.10
C SER A 99 22.23 104.47 -12.54
N SER A 100 21.13 105.04 -12.04
CA SER A 100 20.64 106.36 -12.48
C SER A 100 20.16 107.28 -11.34
N GLY A 101 20.48 106.93 -10.09
CA GLY A 101 20.18 107.81 -8.96
C GLY A 101 21.12 109.02 -8.94
N ASN A 102 20.67 110.15 -8.38
CA ASN A 102 21.49 111.33 -8.20
C ASN A 102 21.09 112.07 -6.91
N VAL A 103 22.07 112.32 -6.03
CA VAL A 103 21.90 112.91 -4.69
C VAL A 103 21.87 114.45 -4.68
N LEU A 104 22.21 115.10 -5.79
CA LEU A 104 22.33 116.57 -5.84
C LEU A 104 21.09 117.28 -6.40
N VAL A 105 20.01 116.56 -6.71
CA VAL A 105 18.86 117.11 -7.46
C VAL A 105 18.00 118.04 -6.60
N ASN A 106 17.91 117.76 -5.31
CA ASN A 106 17.16 118.45 -4.27
C ASN A 106 18.05 119.37 -3.40
N ASP A 107 19.37 119.26 -3.51
CA ASP A 107 20.33 120.12 -2.82
C ASP A 107 20.31 121.55 -3.39
N THR A 108 20.54 122.54 -2.53
CA THR A 108 20.44 123.96 -2.90
C THR A 108 21.59 124.80 -2.38
N ASP A 109 21.83 125.91 -3.06
CA ASP A 109 22.85 126.90 -2.72
C ASP A 109 22.32 128.29 -3.11
N VAL A 110 22.52 129.29 -2.24
CA VAL A 110 21.89 130.62 -2.39
C VAL A 110 22.48 131.39 -3.58
N GLU A 111 23.76 131.17 -3.86
CA GLU A 111 24.51 131.72 -4.99
C GLU A 111 24.21 130.97 -6.31
N LEU A 112 23.57 129.79 -6.23
CA LEU A 112 23.25 128.88 -7.34
C LEU A 112 24.52 128.38 -8.06
N ASN A 113 25.56 128.08 -7.29
CA ASN A 113 26.79 127.47 -7.79
C ASN A 113 26.58 126.01 -8.23
N MET A 114 27.51 125.46 -9.02
CA MET A 114 27.44 124.06 -9.47
C MET A 114 27.82 123.13 -8.31
N LEU A 115 26.83 122.42 -7.76
CA LEU A 115 27.03 121.47 -6.66
C LEU A 115 27.78 120.20 -7.11
N ALA A 116 28.58 119.65 -6.20
CA ALA A 116 29.31 118.40 -6.38
C ALA A 116 29.38 117.61 -5.06
N VAL A 117 29.56 116.28 -5.17
CA VAL A 117 29.83 115.40 -4.03
C VAL A 117 31.32 115.36 -3.75
N SER A 118 31.73 115.77 -2.56
CA SER A 118 33.13 115.87 -2.13
C SER A 118 33.63 114.67 -1.31
N GLN A 119 32.73 113.96 -0.64
CA GLN A 119 33.03 112.78 0.17
C GLN A 119 31.87 111.78 0.15
N VAL A 120 32.20 110.50 0.36
CA VAL A 120 31.23 109.42 0.56
C VAL A 120 31.63 108.70 1.85
N ASN A 121 30.70 108.56 2.80
CA ASN A 121 30.95 108.00 4.14
C ASN A 121 32.17 108.64 4.84
N GLY A 122 32.32 109.96 4.72
CA GLY A 122 33.41 110.74 5.33
C GLY A 122 34.78 110.58 4.64
N SER A 123 34.84 109.98 3.45
CA SER A 123 36.07 109.77 2.69
C SER A 123 35.99 110.37 1.29
N ALA A 124 36.90 111.30 0.98
CA ALA A 124 37.04 111.86 -0.37
C ALA A 124 37.56 110.82 -1.38
N ALA A 125 38.35 109.83 -0.93
CA ALA A 125 38.90 108.78 -1.80
C ALA A 125 37.84 107.77 -2.27
N SER A 126 36.63 107.83 -1.68
CA SER A 126 35.50 106.97 -2.02
C SER A 126 34.61 107.55 -3.13
N VAL A 127 34.82 108.82 -3.50
CA VAL A 127 34.13 109.45 -4.64
C VAL A 127 34.67 108.88 -5.95
N ASP A 128 33.80 108.67 -6.94
CA ASP A 128 34.10 108.07 -8.25
C ASP A 128 34.71 106.64 -8.18
N MET A 129 34.64 106.00 -7.01
CA MET A 129 35.20 104.67 -6.74
C MET A 129 34.10 103.68 -6.34
N SER A 130 34.27 102.43 -6.76
CA SER A 130 33.43 101.33 -6.30
C SER A 130 33.86 100.88 -4.90
N ILE A 131 32.92 100.89 -3.96
CA ILE A 131 33.11 100.53 -2.56
C ILE A 131 32.05 99.52 -2.10
N ASN A 132 32.38 98.73 -1.09
CA ASN A 132 31.39 97.90 -0.40
C ASN A 132 30.79 98.68 0.77
N LEU A 133 29.47 98.63 0.88
CA LEU A 133 28.74 99.15 2.04
C LEU A 133 28.79 98.14 3.20
N GLY A 134 28.30 98.57 4.37
CA GLY A 134 28.24 97.71 5.57
C GLY A 134 27.39 96.46 5.38
N SER A 135 26.42 96.51 4.47
CA SER A 135 25.58 95.39 4.03
C SER A 135 26.32 94.37 3.15
N GLY A 136 27.44 94.75 2.53
CA GLY A 136 28.09 93.99 1.45
C GLY A 136 27.61 94.35 0.04
N ALA A 137 26.62 95.23 -0.10
CA ALA A 137 26.23 95.82 -1.38
C ALA A 137 27.36 96.71 -1.95
N ILE A 138 27.36 96.91 -3.26
CA ILE A 138 28.39 97.67 -3.96
C ILE A 138 27.83 99.02 -4.39
N LEU A 139 28.47 100.11 -3.94
CA LEU A 139 28.13 101.49 -4.29
C LEU A 139 29.26 102.12 -5.11
N THR A 140 28.89 102.90 -6.14
CA THR A 140 29.77 103.87 -6.80
C THR A 140 29.06 105.21 -6.83
N GLN A 141 29.47 106.15 -5.99
CA GLN A 141 28.92 107.51 -5.94
C GLN A 141 29.88 108.47 -6.63
N ASN A 142 29.42 109.10 -7.71
CA ASN A 142 30.24 109.97 -8.53
C ASN A 142 30.19 111.43 -8.03
N ASN A 143 31.23 112.19 -8.35
CA ASN A 143 31.38 113.59 -7.99
C ASN A 143 30.23 114.48 -8.51
N ASN A 144 29.62 114.13 -9.65
CA ASN A 144 28.48 114.86 -10.22
C ASN A 144 27.12 114.54 -9.57
N GLY A 145 27.13 113.81 -8.44
CA GLY A 145 25.93 113.40 -7.72
C GLY A 145 25.33 112.09 -8.20
N SER A 146 25.61 111.63 -9.42
CA SER A 146 25.09 110.36 -9.89
C SER A 146 25.68 109.16 -9.15
N PHE A 147 24.92 108.08 -8.94
CA PHE A 147 25.43 106.86 -8.34
C PHE A 147 24.92 105.58 -9.00
N SER A 148 25.67 104.49 -8.77
CA SER A 148 25.25 103.12 -9.04
C SER A 148 25.30 102.29 -7.75
N TYR A 149 24.21 101.57 -7.47
CA TYR A 149 24.05 100.69 -6.32
C TYR A 149 23.67 99.29 -6.80
N ASN A 150 24.46 98.28 -6.42
CA ASN A 150 24.22 96.87 -6.70
C ASN A 150 24.04 96.10 -5.38
N PRO A 151 22.86 95.53 -5.11
CA PRO A 151 22.61 94.68 -3.94
C PRO A 151 23.60 93.51 -3.76
N ASN A 152 24.21 93.04 -4.85
CA ASN A 152 25.29 92.04 -4.86
C ASN A 152 24.94 90.71 -4.17
N GLY A 153 23.69 90.26 -4.32
CA GLY A 153 23.21 88.99 -3.79
C GLY A 153 23.15 88.90 -2.26
N GLN A 154 23.24 90.04 -1.55
CA GLN A 154 23.24 90.04 -0.08
C GLN A 154 21.83 89.98 0.51
N PHE A 155 20.80 90.21 -0.30
CA PHE A 155 19.42 90.37 0.15
C PHE A 155 18.49 89.25 -0.34
N GLU A 156 18.98 88.27 -1.10
CA GLU A 156 18.25 87.16 -1.76
C GLU A 156 17.38 86.28 -0.85
N THR A 157 17.37 86.52 0.46
CA THR A 157 16.51 85.80 1.40
C THR A 157 15.24 86.58 1.75
N LEU A 158 15.07 87.81 1.26
CA LEU A 158 13.90 88.63 1.56
C LEU A 158 12.71 88.10 0.76
N ALA A 159 11.70 87.60 1.47
CA ALA A 159 10.48 87.16 0.80
C ALA A 159 9.75 88.34 0.12
N GLN A 160 8.89 88.04 -0.85
CA GLN A 160 8.11 89.05 -1.56
C GLN A 160 7.42 90.05 -0.62
N GLY A 161 7.76 91.34 -0.79
CA GLY A 161 7.18 92.43 0.00
C GLY A 161 7.83 92.62 1.37
N GLU A 162 8.81 91.81 1.77
CA GLU A 162 9.75 92.17 2.82
C GLU A 162 10.65 93.31 2.34
N MET A 163 11.13 94.11 3.29
CA MET A 163 11.90 95.30 3.01
C MET A 163 13.16 95.29 3.86
N ALA A 164 14.31 95.50 3.22
CA ALA A 164 15.55 95.84 3.89
C ALA A 164 15.92 97.30 3.63
N MET A 165 16.73 97.87 4.51
CA MET A 165 17.29 99.20 4.32
C MET A 165 18.80 99.10 4.28
N ASP A 166 19.40 99.79 3.31
CA ASP A 166 20.82 100.11 3.29
C ASP A 166 21.00 101.63 3.23
N SER A 167 22.16 102.14 3.63
CA SER A 167 22.39 103.58 3.66
C SER A 167 23.85 103.97 3.52
N TRP A 168 24.07 105.17 3.00
CA TRP A 168 25.36 105.84 2.99
C TRP A 168 25.19 107.34 3.14
N THR A 169 26.28 108.04 3.46
CA THR A 169 26.30 109.51 3.58
C THR A 169 27.16 110.11 2.49
N TYR A 170 26.83 111.33 2.06
CA TYR A 170 27.64 112.13 1.14
C TYR A 170 27.80 113.55 1.66
N SER A 171 28.85 114.25 1.22
CA SER A 171 29.07 115.66 1.54
C SER A 171 28.96 116.52 0.28
N VAL A 172 28.05 117.50 0.25
CA VAL A 172 27.86 118.43 -0.87
C VAL A 172 28.77 119.65 -0.73
N THR A 173 29.33 120.12 -1.85
CA THR A 173 30.14 121.34 -1.96
C THR A 173 29.73 122.15 -3.18
N ASP A 174 29.83 123.47 -3.11
CA ASP A 174 29.59 124.43 -4.19
C ASP A 174 30.86 124.76 -5.01
N GLY A 175 31.98 124.12 -4.66
CA GLY A 175 33.31 124.38 -5.22
C GLY A 175 34.17 125.30 -4.36
N ASP A 176 33.60 126.01 -3.38
CA ASP A 176 34.33 126.71 -2.33
C ASP A 176 34.41 125.80 -1.09
N MET A 177 35.61 125.29 -0.79
CA MET A 177 35.81 124.35 0.31
C MET A 177 35.75 125.01 1.70
N SER A 178 35.28 126.25 1.81
CA SER A 178 35.15 126.98 3.08
C SER A 178 34.05 126.41 3.98
N CYS A 179 33.02 125.77 3.41
CA CYS A 179 32.06 124.95 4.15
C CYS A 179 31.36 123.90 3.25
N ASN A 180 30.82 122.86 3.88
CA ASN A 180 30.07 121.77 3.27
C ASN A 180 28.92 121.33 4.18
N ASP A 181 27.97 120.60 3.62
CA ASP A 181 26.90 119.95 4.36
C ASP A 181 26.79 118.47 3.99
N ASN A 182 26.20 117.66 4.86
CA ASN A 182 26.08 116.21 4.66
C ASN A 182 24.63 115.81 4.42
N GLY A 183 24.41 115.04 3.35
CA GLY A 183 23.15 114.33 3.12
C GLY A 183 23.28 112.84 3.41
N MET A 184 22.20 112.23 3.86
CA MET A 184 22.07 110.78 4.00
C MET A 184 21.22 110.23 2.85
N VAL A 185 21.71 109.16 2.23
CA VAL A 185 20.93 108.37 1.29
C VAL A 185 20.38 107.15 2.01
N SER A 186 19.07 106.98 1.98
CA SER A 186 18.37 105.78 2.43
C SER A 186 17.92 104.97 1.21
N MET A 187 18.48 103.77 1.05
CA MET A 187 18.10 102.82 0.02
C MET A 187 17.16 101.77 0.60
N THR A 188 15.93 101.74 0.12
CA THR A 188 14.98 100.68 0.46
C THR A 188 15.05 99.56 -0.57
N ILE A 189 15.39 98.35 -0.14
CA ILE A 189 15.47 97.15 -0.96
C ILE A 189 14.20 96.34 -0.73
N GLN A 190 13.45 96.06 -1.80
CA GLN A 190 12.28 95.19 -1.76
C GLN A 190 12.66 93.75 -2.08
N GLY A 191 12.19 92.82 -1.26
CA GLY A 191 12.20 91.39 -1.57
C GLY A 191 11.24 91.09 -2.72
N VAL A 192 11.69 90.24 -3.63
CA VAL A 192 10.97 89.71 -4.78
C VAL A 192 10.84 88.21 -4.55
N ASN A 193 9.74 87.63 -5.03
CA ASN A 193 9.57 86.19 -4.86
C ASN A 193 10.55 85.42 -5.76
N ASP A 194 11.39 84.58 -5.17
CA ASP A 194 12.26 83.66 -5.89
C ASP A 194 11.59 82.29 -6.08
N PRO A 195 11.73 81.62 -7.25
CA PRO A 195 11.14 80.30 -7.42
C PRO A 195 11.85 79.23 -6.56
N PRO A 196 11.11 78.27 -5.99
CA PRO A 196 11.71 77.19 -5.21
C PRO A 196 12.56 76.25 -6.09
N VAL A 197 13.49 75.54 -5.47
CA VAL A 197 14.35 74.52 -6.07
C VAL A 197 13.86 73.13 -5.67
N ALA A 198 13.39 72.36 -6.66
CA ALA A 198 13.02 70.96 -6.48
C ALA A 198 14.25 70.04 -6.61
N VAL A 199 14.36 69.00 -5.78
CA VAL A 199 15.50 68.08 -5.72
C VAL A 199 15.04 66.63 -5.89
N ALA A 200 15.75 65.86 -6.72
CA ALA A 200 15.38 64.47 -7.02
C ALA A 200 15.32 63.56 -5.79
N ASP A 201 14.38 62.61 -5.81
CA ASP A 201 14.13 61.62 -4.75
C ASP A 201 14.48 60.19 -5.20
N ASN A 202 14.83 59.34 -4.25
CA ASN A 202 15.06 57.91 -4.52
C ASN A 202 14.46 57.04 -3.41
N TYR A 203 13.58 56.12 -3.81
CA TYR A 203 12.97 55.13 -2.93
C TYR A 203 13.40 53.72 -3.35
N THR A 204 14.00 52.99 -2.41
CA THR A 204 14.38 51.58 -2.60
C THR A 204 13.38 50.67 -1.88
N MET A 205 13.22 49.43 -2.37
CA MET A 205 12.35 48.41 -1.77
C MET A 205 10.84 48.69 -1.85
N VAL A 206 10.37 49.24 -2.97
CA VAL A 206 8.95 49.47 -3.21
C VAL A 206 8.25 48.13 -3.49
N PRO A 207 7.29 47.66 -2.70
CA PRO A 207 6.65 46.37 -2.92
C PRO A 207 5.80 46.38 -4.21
N GLN A 208 5.91 45.32 -5.03
CA GLN A 208 5.07 45.19 -6.22
C GLN A 208 3.60 44.87 -5.89
N SER A 209 3.35 44.11 -4.82
CA SER A 209 2.03 43.56 -4.50
C SER A 209 1.16 44.41 -3.56
N SER A 210 1.65 45.56 -3.11
CA SER A 210 0.88 46.46 -2.24
C SER A 210 1.21 47.93 -2.51
N PRO A 211 0.29 48.87 -2.22
CA PRO A 211 0.59 50.29 -2.35
C PRO A 211 1.72 50.72 -1.41
N PHE A 212 2.73 51.38 -1.97
CA PHE A 212 3.78 52.09 -1.25
C PHE A 212 3.32 53.51 -0.93
N THR A 213 3.36 53.91 0.33
CA THR A 213 2.89 55.22 0.78
C THR A 213 3.98 55.96 1.54
N THR A 214 4.16 57.24 1.22
CA THR A 214 5.00 58.17 1.99
C THR A 214 4.12 59.21 2.67
N SER A 215 4.42 59.55 3.92
CA SER A 215 3.74 60.64 4.63
C SER A 215 4.37 61.99 4.28
N ALA A 216 3.59 63.06 4.35
CA ALA A 216 4.09 64.42 4.26
C ALA A 216 5.23 64.68 5.27
N PRO A 217 6.27 65.47 4.93
CA PRO A 217 6.41 66.25 3.70
C PRO A 217 6.82 65.45 2.46
N GLY A 218 7.08 64.14 2.58
CA GLY A 218 7.35 63.24 1.46
C GLY A 218 8.41 63.77 0.49
N LEU A 219 8.01 64.02 -0.76
CA LEU A 219 8.88 64.58 -1.81
C LEU A 219 9.48 65.94 -1.43
N LEU A 220 8.78 66.73 -0.60
CA LEU A 220 9.19 68.10 -0.27
C LEU A 220 10.29 68.16 0.81
N MET A 221 10.80 67.01 1.28
CA MET A 221 11.73 66.96 2.41
C MET A 221 13.10 67.57 2.10
N ASN A 222 13.52 67.50 0.85
CA ASN A 222 14.82 67.97 0.33
C ASN A 222 14.69 69.19 -0.60
N ASP A 223 13.48 69.70 -0.80
CA ASP A 223 13.21 70.89 -1.60
C ASP A 223 13.43 72.15 -0.76
N THR A 224 13.91 73.22 -1.40
CA THR A 224 14.25 74.47 -0.70
C THR A 224 13.81 75.67 -1.49
N ASP A 225 13.50 76.74 -0.78
CA ASP A 225 13.31 78.08 -1.32
C ASP A 225 14.28 79.02 -0.58
N ILE A 226 14.84 79.99 -1.30
CA ILE A 226 15.79 80.94 -0.72
C ILE A 226 15.07 82.01 0.10
N ASP A 227 13.79 82.26 -0.20
CA ASP A 227 12.93 83.20 0.51
C ASP A 227 12.66 82.73 1.94
N ASN A 228 12.92 83.61 2.91
CA ASN A 228 12.77 83.27 4.31
C ASN A 228 11.29 83.03 4.68
N GLY A 229 11.01 81.84 5.21
CA GLY A 229 9.67 81.46 5.65
C GLY A 229 8.76 80.91 4.54
N ALA A 230 9.28 80.73 3.33
CA ALA A 230 8.55 80.14 2.22
C ALA A 230 8.00 78.75 2.53
N THR A 231 6.82 78.46 2.01
CA THR A 231 6.11 77.19 2.12
C THR A 231 6.00 76.52 0.76
N ILE A 232 6.65 75.37 0.64
CA ILE A 232 6.72 74.64 -0.62
C ILE A 232 5.57 73.62 -0.70
N THR A 233 4.93 73.52 -1.87
CA THR A 233 3.92 72.51 -2.20
C THR A 233 4.14 71.94 -3.60
N VAL A 234 3.63 70.74 -3.89
CA VAL A 234 3.71 70.16 -5.24
C VAL A 234 2.80 70.95 -6.19
N ALA A 235 3.40 71.49 -7.26
CA ALA A 235 2.72 72.28 -8.28
C ALA A 235 2.23 71.42 -9.45
N GLU A 236 3.05 70.48 -9.91
CA GLU A 236 2.78 69.64 -11.08
C GLU A 236 3.33 68.23 -10.89
N VAL A 237 2.67 67.25 -11.50
CA VAL A 237 3.15 65.87 -11.59
C VAL A 237 3.13 65.46 -13.06
N ASN A 238 4.27 65.01 -13.58
CA ASN A 238 4.51 64.72 -15.00
C ASN A 238 4.10 65.87 -15.93
N GLY A 239 4.40 67.11 -15.53
CA GLY A 239 4.17 68.32 -16.33
C GLY A 239 2.70 68.75 -16.44
N GLN A 240 1.84 68.32 -15.51
CA GLN A 240 0.43 68.74 -15.44
C GLN A 240 0.03 69.04 -13.99
N ALA A 241 -0.51 70.24 -13.74
CA ALA A 241 -1.05 70.62 -12.43
C ALA A 241 -2.29 69.80 -12.03
N ALA A 242 -3.11 69.38 -13.02
CA ALA A 242 -4.32 68.59 -12.78
C ALA A 242 -4.05 67.18 -12.22
N ASN A 243 -2.80 66.72 -12.27
CA ASN A 243 -2.40 65.42 -11.73
C ASN A 243 -2.17 65.46 -10.20
N VAL A 244 -2.04 66.64 -9.59
CA VAL A 244 -1.85 66.77 -8.13
C VAL A 244 -3.13 66.38 -7.38
N GLY A 245 -3.02 65.49 -6.40
CA GLY A 245 -4.11 64.96 -5.59
C GLY A 245 -5.02 63.96 -6.31
N VAL A 246 -4.68 63.57 -7.55
CA VAL A 246 -5.47 62.66 -8.39
C VAL A 246 -4.68 61.39 -8.69
N GLN A 247 -5.36 60.25 -8.71
CA GLN A 247 -4.73 58.99 -9.14
C GLN A 247 -4.55 58.97 -10.65
N ILE A 248 -3.29 58.94 -11.10
CA ILE A 248 -2.89 58.80 -12.50
C ILE A 248 -2.33 57.39 -12.76
N THR A 249 -2.20 57.04 -14.04
CA THR A 249 -1.53 55.81 -14.49
C THR A 249 -0.24 56.22 -15.19
N LEU A 250 0.89 55.73 -14.72
CA LEU A 250 2.18 55.95 -15.36
C LEU A 250 2.30 55.14 -16.65
N ALA A 251 3.31 55.46 -17.47
CA ALA A 251 3.58 54.70 -18.69
C ALA A 251 3.89 53.22 -18.41
N SER A 252 4.45 52.94 -17.23
CA SER A 252 4.67 51.58 -16.73
C SER A 252 3.39 50.81 -16.43
N GLY A 253 2.23 51.47 -16.36
CA GLY A 253 0.97 50.89 -15.86
C GLY A 253 0.76 51.04 -14.35
N ALA A 254 1.77 51.47 -13.59
CA ALA A 254 1.64 51.73 -12.15
C ALA A 254 0.65 52.87 -11.86
N LYS A 255 -0.04 52.80 -10.72
CA LYS A 255 -0.94 53.87 -10.26
C LYS A 255 -0.22 54.78 -9.28
N LEU A 256 -0.25 56.08 -9.53
CA LEU A 256 0.41 57.10 -8.70
C LEU A 256 -0.60 58.16 -8.27
N THR A 257 -0.56 58.55 -7.00
CA THR A 257 -1.24 59.75 -6.47
C THR A 257 -0.20 60.55 -5.68
N VAL A 258 0.08 61.79 -6.08
CA VAL A 258 0.97 62.71 -5.34
C VAL A 258 0.13 63.87 -4.86
N ASN A 259 0.12 64.13 -3.56
CA ASN A 259 -0.65 65.21 -2.95
C ASN A 259 0.18 66.51 -2.90
N ALA A 260 -0.50 67.64 -2.72
CA ALA A 260 0.15 68.95 -2.64
C ALA A 260 1.13 69.08 -1.45
N ASP A 261 0.93 68.32 -0.38
CA ASP A 261 1.79 68.27 0.81
C ASP A 261 3.02 67.36 0.65
N GLY A 262 3.27 66.84 -0.55
CA GLY A 262 4.40 65.98 -0.88
C GLY A 262 4.23 64.51 -0.51
N SER A 263 3.18 64.14 0.22
CA SER A 263 2.83 62.73 0.42
C SER A 263 2.44 62.09 -0.91
N PHE A 264 2.79 60.81 -1.13
CA PHE A 264 2.34 60.08 -2.30
C PHE A 264 2.02 58.62 -2.02
N THR A 265 1.17 58.05 -2.87
CA THR A 265 0.86 56.62 -2.92
C THR A 265 1.20 56.09 -4.30
N PHE A 266 1.99 55.03 -4.37
CA PHE A 266 2.42 54.36 -5.58
C PHE A 266 2.07 52.88 -5.52
N ASN A 267 1.33 52.37 -6.51
CA ASN A 267 0.97 50.96 -6.61
C ASN A 267 1.61 50.36 -7.87
N ALA A 268 2.59 49.48 -7.65
CA ALA A 268 3.42 48.88 -8.69
C ALA A 268 2.90 47.52 -9.19
N THR A 269 1.70 47.08 -8.80
CA THR A 269 1.18 45.73 -9.13
C THR A 269 1.11 45.47 -10.64
N CYS A 270 1.00 46.53 -11.44
CA CYS A 270 0.97 46.46 -12.90
C CYS A 270 2.18 47.13 -13.57
N ALA A 271 3.24 47.42 -12.82
CA ALA A 271 4.43 48.06 -13.39
C ALA A 271 5.10 47.13 -14.41
N SER A 272 5.32 47.64 -15.63
CA SER A 272 5.96 46.95 -16.74
C SER A 272 7.49 46.97 -16.66
N SER A 273 8.07 47.37 -15.52
CA SER A 273 9.51 47.41 -15.27
C SER A 273 9.83 47.31 -13.78
N ALA A 274 11.03 46.86 -13.43
CA ALA A 274 11.53 46.77 -12.05
C ALA A 274 11.92 48.14 -11.47
N ILE A 275 12.05 49.15 -12.33
CA ILE A 275 12.33 50.54 -11.97
C ILE A 275 11.27 51.40 -12.64
N ASP A 276 10.69 52.32 -11.88
CA ASP A 276 9.76 53.32 -12.40
C ASP A 276 10.21 54.72 -11.99
N SER A 277 9.68 55.73 -12.69
CA SER A 277 9.96 57.12 -12.37
C SER A 277 8.82 58.05 -12.76
N PHE A 278 8.73 59.17 -12.04
CA PHE A 278 7.88 60.29 -12.42
C PHE A 278 8.58 61.61 -12.09
N TYR A 279 8.11 62.69 -12.72
CA TYR A 279 8.64 64.03 -12.50
C TYR A 279 7.66 64.87 -11.69
N TYR A 280 8.17 65.77 -10.87
CA TYR A 280 7.36 66.78 -10.19
C TYR A 280 8.02 68.15 -10.24
N LYS A 281 7.19 69.19 -10.09
CA LYS A 281 7.62 70.56 -9.83
C LYS A 281 6.96 71.03 -8.55
N VAL A 282 7.64 71.94 -7.87
CA VAL A 282 7.12 72.56 -6.64
C VAL A 282 6.84 74.03 -6.85
N LYS A 283 6.01 74.59 -5.98
CA LYS A 283 5.71 76.01 -5.91
C LYS A 283 5.70 76.50 -4.48
N ASP A 284 6.00 77.77 -4.31
CA ASP A 284 5.83 78.50 -3.06
C ASP A 284 4.37 78.97 -2.85
N GLU A 285 4.14 79.73 -1.77
CA GLU A 285 2.87 80.36 -1.43
C GLU A 285 2.43 81.47 -2.40
N HIS A 286 3.36 82.06 -3.15
CA HIS A 286 3.09 83.09 -4.15
C HIS A 286 2.88 82.52 -5.56
N ASN A 287 2.96 81.18 -5.69
CA ASN A 287 2.84 80.39 -6.91
C ASN A 287 3.97 80.55 -7.92
N ALA A 288 5.17 81.01 -7.53
CA ALA A 288 6.32 80.77 -8.42
C ALA A 288 6.63 79.27 -8.41
N ILE A 289 6.94 78.75 -9.58
CA ILE A 289 7.12 77.31 -9.80
C ILE A 289 8.60 77.08 -10.10
N SER A 290 9.16 76.00 -9.55
CA SER A 290 10.53 75.58 -9.83
C SER A 290 10.81 75.55 -11.34
N LEU A 291 11.95 76.12 -11.72
CA LEU A 291 12.36 76.21 -13.12
C LEU A 291 12.52 74.82 -13.75
N ASP A 292 13.19 73.93 -13.03
CA ASP A 292 13.41 72.54 -13.41
C ASP A 292 12.44 71.59 -12.69
N SER A 293 12.20 70.43 -13.29
CA SER A 293 11.48 69.33 -12.67
C SER A 293 12.44 68.42 -11.91
N ALA A 294 12.07 68.01 -10.70
CA ALA A 294 12.73 66.93 -9.99
C ALA A 294 12.20 65.56 -10.46
N VAL A 295 13.04 64.53 -10.40
CA VAL A 295 12.68 63.16 -10.75
C VAL A 295 12.63 62.30 -9.49
N VAL A 296 11.63 61.43 -9.40
CA VAL A 296 11.52 60.42 -8.35
C VAL A 296 11.86 59.07 -8.96
N TYR A 297 12.86 58.39 -8.41
CA TYR A 297 13.22 57.01 -8.79
C TYR A 297 12.62 56.01 -7.80
N LEU A 298 11.92 55.00 -8.31
CA LEU A 298 11.27 53.92 -7.53
C LEU A 298 11.87 52.57 -7.95
N ASN A 299 12.63 51.93 -7.05
CA ASN A 299 13.12 50.56 -7.26
C ASN A 299 12.14 49.54 -6.68
N ILE A 300 11.44 48.83 -7.56
CA ILE A 300 10.37 47.90 -7.24
C ILE A 300 10.96 46.53 -6.89
N THR A 301 10.57 45.99 -5.74
CA THR A 301 10.86 44.61 -5.36
C THR A 301 9.83 43.70 -6.02
N LEU A 302 10.26 42.98 -7.05
CA LEU A 302 9.41 42.09 -7.82
C LEU A 302 9.01 40.86 -6.99
N GLU A 303 7.70 40.63 -6.87
CA GLU A 303 7.12 39.39 -6.34
C GLU A 303 6.66 38.49 -7.50
N TYR A 304 6.28 39.08 -8.62
CA TYR A 304 5.94 38.40 -9.87
C TYR A 304 7.06 38.63 -10.89
N VAL A 305 7.71 37.56 -11.32
CA VAL A 305 8.71 37.60 -12.40
C VAL A 305 8.25 36.77 -13.58
N PHE A 306 8.47 37.27 -14.79
CA PHE A 306 8.11 36.63 -16.05
C PHE A 306 9.35 36.13 -16.78
N VAL A 307 9.22 35.02 -17.49
CA VAL A 307 10.32 34.38 -18.24
C VAL A 307 9.85 34.02 -19.64
N ASP A 308 10.57 34.47 -20.66
CA ASP A 308 10.33 34.16 -22.09
C ASP A 308 11.65 33.72 -22.74
N ASP A 309 11.64 32.56 -23.41
CA ASP A 309 12.82 32.01 -24.08
C ASP A 309 12.96 32.47 -25.56
N ASN A 310 12.06 33.32 -26.05
CA ASN A 310 11.99 33.81 -27.44
C ASN A 310 13.13 34.77 -27.88
N GLY A 311 14.28 34.77 -27.19
CA GLY A 311 15.49 35.44 -27.65
C GLY A 311 15.54 36.96 -27.46
N ASP A 312 14.71 37.51 -26.56
CA ASP A 312 14.90 38.88 -26.07
C ASP A 312 16.29 39.00 -25.39
N PRO A 313 16.95 40.17 -25.41
CA PRO A 313 18.33 40.28 -24.97
C PRO A 313 18.45 39.81 -23.51
N MET A 314 19.57 39.14 -23.20
CA MET A 314 19.84 38.38 -21.96
C MET A 314 19.70 39.14 -20.61
N ASN A 315 19.19 40.37 -20.60
CA ASN A 315 19.10 41.28 -19.46
C ASN A 315 17.69 41.87 -19.26
N GLY A 316 16.64 41.12 -19.55
CA GLY A 316 15.28 41.51 -19.14
C GLY A 316 15.22 41.79 -17.64
N ASP A 317 14.32 42.68 -17.21
CA ASP A 317 14.20 43.07 -15.80
C ASP A 317 13.18 42.22 -15.02
N GLY A 318 12.59 41.21 -15.67
CA GLY A 318 11.66 40.27 -15.05
C GLY A 318 10.21 40.73 -15.05
N SER A 319 9.94 41.94 -15.53
CA SER A 319 8.59 42.45 -15.71
C SER A 319 7.86 41.74 -16.87
N TYR A 320 6.54 41.94 -16.96
CA TYR A 320 5.74 41.37 -18.05
C TYR A 320 6.18 41.89 -19.44
N GLY A 321 6.58 43.17 -19.53
CA GLY A 321 6.97 43.80 -20.79
C GLY A 321 8.43 43.55 -21.19
N ASN A 322 9.26 43.04 -20.27
CA ASN A 322 10.68 42.77 -20.48
C ASN A 322 11.11 41.55 -19.62
N PRO A 323 10.61 40.35 -19.96
CA PRO A 323 10.79 39.15 -19.15
C PRO A 323 12.25 38.67 -19.10
N TYR A 324 12.60 37.88 -18.08
CA TYR A 324 13.91 37.22 -18.04
C TYR A 324 14.04 36.16 -19.14
N ALA A 325 15.25 35.94 -19.65
CA ALA A 325 15.50 34.95 -20.69
C ALA A 325 15.58 33.50 -20.16
N THR A 326 15.84 33.31 -18.87
CA THR A 326 16.08 31.99 -18.29
C THR A 326 15.46 31.82 -16.90
N ILE A 327 15.07 30.59 -16.55
CA ILE A 327 14.52 30.24 -15.23
C ILE A 327 15.50 30.58 -14.09
N PRO A 328 16.82 30.31 -14.17
CA PRO A 328 17.76 30.66 -13.10
C PRO A 328 17.85 32.15 -12.77
N GLN A 329 17.75 33.03 -13.77
CA GLN A 329 17.69 34.47 -13.55
C GLN A 329 16.45 34.83 -12.73
N ALA A 330 15.30 34.29 -13.12
CA ALA A 330 14.03 34.52 -12.44
C ALA A 330 14.02 33.97 -11.00
N ILE A 331 14.60 32.80 -10.76
CA ILE A 331 14.76 32.23 -9.41
C ILE A 331 15.57 33.17 -8.51
N THR A 332 16.66 33.74 -9.02
CA THR A 332 17.56 34.62 -8.26
C THR A 332 16.92 35.98 -7.99
N ALA A 333 16.15 36.49 -8.95
CA ALA A 333 15.48 37.78 -8.85
C ALA A 333 14.19 37.72 -8.02
N SER A 334 13.50 36.59 -8.02
CA SER A 334 12.30 36.38 -7.21
C SER A 334 12.67 36.10 -5.75
N SER A 335 11.95 36.71 -4.81
CA SER A 335 12.10 36.40 -3.39
C SER A 335 11.50 35.02 -3.03
N ALA A 336 11.88 34.47 -1.88
CA ALA A 336 11.19 33.31 -1.32
C ALA A 336 9.69 33.64 -1.14
N GLY A 337 8.80 32.74 -1.58
CA GLY A 337 7.35 33.02 -1.63
C GLY A 337 6.83 33.58 -2.95
N GLY A 338 7.72 34.14 -3.79
CA GLY A 338 7.38 34.81 -5.04
C GLY A 338 6.87 33.88 -6.15
N TYR A 339 6.43 34.49 -7.24
CA TYR A 339 5.81 33.86 -8.39
C TYR A 339 6.71 33.98 -9.61
N ILE A 340 6.92 32.88 -10.31
CA ILE A 340 7.71 32.80 -11.54
C ILE A 340 6.78 32.29 -12.64
N PHE A 341 6.47 33.14 -13.61
CA PHE A 341 5.62 32.82 -14.75
C PHE A 341 6.45 32.50 -15.99
N LEU A 342 6.18 31.35 -16.60
CA LEU A 342 6.85 30.92 -17.83
C LEU A 342 5.91 31.08 -19.02
N PHE A 343 6.29 31.86 -20.02
CA PHE A 343 5.60 31.89 -21.31
C PHE A 343 5.71 30.55 -22.06
N ALA A 344 4.90 30.35 -23.11
CA ALA A 344 5.00 29.16 -23.93
C ALA A 344 6.38 29.10 -24.62
N GLY A 345 7.13 28.02 -24.38
CA GLY A 345 8.54 27.93 -24.78
C GLY A 345 9.20 26.61 -24.43
N THR A 346 10.47 26.45 -24.81
CA THR A 346 11.35 25.33 -24.46
C THR A 346 12.59 25.81 -23.70
N TYR A 347 12.51 25.76 -22.37
CA TYR A 347 13.56 26.22 -21.47
C TYR A 347 14.65 25.15 -21.30
N THR A 348 15.91 25.50 -21.55
CA THR A 348 17.06 24.58 -21.45
C THR A 348 17.87 24.73 -20.17
N ALA A 349 17.52 25.70 -19.32
CA ALA A 349 18.16 25.95 -18.03
C ALA A 349 17.12 25.89 -16.90
N GLY A 350 17.45 25.15 -15.85
CA GLY A 350 16.66 24.98 -14.62
C GLY A 350 17.48 25.38 -13.41
N GLY A 351 16.92 25.28 -12.21
CA GLY A 351 17.59 25.69 -10.98
C GLY A 351 16.90 25.18 -9.73
N THR A 352 17.40 25.64 -8.57
CA THR A 352 16.81 25.35 -7.27
C THR A 352 15.83 26.45 -6.91
N LEU A 353 14.54 26.12 -6.82
CA LEU A 353 13.53 27.02 -6.28
C LEU A 353 13.86 27.33 -4.82
N LEU A 354 13.68 28.59 -4.44
CA LEU A 354 13.70 29.04 -3.04
C LEU A 354 12.39 28.63 -2.36
N ASP A 355 12.41 28.52 -1.04
CA ASP A 355 11.24 28.12 -0.27
C ASP A 355 9.98 28.94 -0.61
N ASN A 356 8.84 28.26 -0.72
CA ASN A 356 7.51 28.80 -0.96
C ASN A 356 7.33 29.47 -2.34
N GLN A 357 8.27 29.27 -3.27
CA GLN A 357 8.17 29.82 -4.61
C GLN A 357 7.12 29.07 -5.46
N LYS A 358 6.55 29.80 -6.41
CA LYS A 358 5.47 29.31 -7.27
C LYS A 358 5.92 29.37 -8.73
N LEU A 359 6.23 28.22 -9.31
CA LEU A 359 6.56 28.10 -10.73
C LEU A 359 5.30 27.80 -11.53
N ILE A 360 4.89 28.75 -12.36
CA ILE A 360 3.60 28.73 -13.03
C ILE A 360 3.83 28.76 -14.54
N GLY A 361 3.43 27.69 -15.21
CA GLY A 361 3.30 27.63 -16.66
C GLY A 361 1.87 27.94 -17.12
N GLU A 362 1.55 27.50 -18.33
CA GLU A 362 0.26 27.73 -19.00
C GLU A 362 -0.95 27.22 -18.17
N GLY A 363 -2.13 27.85 -18.32
CA GLY A 363 -3.40 27.32 -17.82
C GLY A 363 -3.87 27.81 -16.45
N VAL A 364 -3.14 28.73 -15.80
CA VAL A 364 -3.66 29.52 -14.67
C VAL A 364 -4.07 30.89 -15.20
N ALA A 365 -5.37 31.17 -15.20
CA ALA A 365 -5.87 32.50 -15.51
C ALA A 365 -5.40 33.47 -14.42
N TRP A 366 -4.35 34.24 -14.70
CA TRP A 366 -4.01 35.37 -13.86
C TRP A 366 -4.82 36.57 -14.33
N ASN A 367 -5.86 36.91 -13.57
CA ASN A 367 -6.55 38.16 -13.76
C ASN A 367 -5.59 39.26 -13.31
N CYS A 368 -5.12 40.10 -14.24
CA CYS A 368 -4.53 41.37 -13.85
C CYS A 368 -5.62 42.13 -13.07
N PRO A 369 -5.49 42.37 -11.75
CA PRO A 369 -6.67 42.67 -10.92
C PRO A 369 -7.39 43.99 -11.22
N ILE A 370 -6.87 44.85 -12.10
CA ILE A 370 -7.26 46.27 -12.16
C ILE A 370 -7.83 46.72 -13.52
N ASP A 371 -7.69 45.95 -14.61
CA ASP A 371 -8.38 46.26 -15.89
C ASP A 371 -9.31 45.14 -16.38
N GLY A 372 -9.33 43.99 -15.71
CA GLY A 372 -10.10 42.83 -16.14
C GLY A 372 -9.58 42.17 -17.42
N SER A 373 -8.41 42.58 -17.91
CA SER A 373 -7.71 41.87 -18.97
C SER A 373 -7.22 40.54 -18.43
N LEU A 374 -7.61 39.47 -19.13
CA LEU A 374 -6.93 38.22 -18.96
C LEU A 374 -5.59 38.32 -19.70
N ILE A 375 -4.51 38.41 -18.96
CA ILE A 375 -3.23 37.90 -19.45
C ILE A 375 -3.37 36.38 -19.38
N GLN A 376 -4.06 35.80 -20.37
CA GLN A 376 -3.93 34.38 -20.61
C GLN A 376 -2.55 34.19 -21.19
N ASN A 377 -1.77 33.36 -20.52
CA ASN A 377 -0.76 32.60 -21.21
C ASN A 377 -1.51 31.57 -22.07
N ALA A 378 -2.14 32.02 -23.17
CA ALA A 378 -2.85 31.16 -24.11
C ALA A 378 -1.79 30.53 -25.02
N GLY A 379 -1.60 29.22 -24.95
CA GLY A 379 -0.49 28.60 -25.68
C GLY A 379 -0.42 27.09 -25.51
N THR A 380 0.80 26.58 -25.54
CA THR A 380 1.12 25.19 -25.19
C THR A 380 2.00 25.20 -23.95
N ALA A 381 1.79 24.24 -23.05
CA ALA A 381 2.44 24.25 -21.75
C ALA A 381 3.97 24.29 -21.92
N PRO A 382 4.66 25.21 -21.20
CA PRO A 382 6.10 25.38 -21.33
C PRO A 382 6.83 24.07 -21.03
N VAL A 383 7.82 23.76 -21.87
CA VAL A 383 8.65 22.57 -21.71
C VAL A 383 9.96 22.96 -21.05
N ILE A 384 10.25 22.39 -19.89
CA ILE A 384 11.55 22.57 -19.20
C ILE A 384 12.43 21.35 -19.49
N ASN A 385 13.39 21.50 -20.40
CA ASN A 385 14.45 20.52 -20.69
C ASN A 385 15.65 20.70 -19.75
N ALA A 386 15.39 20.91 -18.47
CA ALA A 386 16.37 21.02 -17.40
C ALA A 386 15.79 20.50 -16.09
N ALA A 387 16.66 20.07 -15.16
CA ALA A 387 16.20 19.65 -13.84
C ALA A 387 15.80 20.86 -12.99
N ILE A 388 14.70 20.72 -12.24
CA ILE A 388 14.31 21.67 -11.18
C ILE A 388 14.51 21.02 -9.83
N LEU A 389 15.23 21.72 -8.96
CA LEU A 389 15.40 21.36 -7.56
C LEU A 389 14.36 22.11 -6.71
N LEU A 390 13.68 21.41 -5.81
CA LEU A 390 12.59 21.91 -4.98
C LEU A 390 13.10 22.38 -3.62
N GLY A 391 12.67 23.57 -3.21
CA GLY A 391 12.71 24.08 -1.85
C GLY A 391 11.51 23.62 -1.02
N MET A 392 11.34 24.20 0.17
CA MET A 392 10.23 23.89 1.06
C MET A 392 8.95 24.62 0.65
N ASN A 393 7.83 23.91 0.59
CA ASN A 393 6.48 24.44 0.33
C ASN A 393 6.29 25.05 -1.07
N ASP A 394 7.06 24.61 -2.05
CA ASP A 394 6.94 25.11 -3.42
C ASP A 394 5.62 24.68 -4.07
N THR A 395 5.20 25.47 -5.05
CA THR A 395 4.06 25.15 -5.91
C THR A 395 4.49 25.14 -7.36
N ILE A 396 4.13 24.09 -8.11
CA ILE A 396 4.33 24.02 -9.55
C ILE A 396 2.99 23.75 -10.24
N THR A 397 2.65 24.53 -11.25
CA THR A 397 1.44 24.26 -12.04
C THR A 397 1.61 24.60 -13.50
N GLY A 398 1.02 23.79 -14.40
CA GLY A 398 0.95 24.13 -15.82
C GLY A 398 2.25 23.91 -16.61
N VAL A 399 3.13 23.02 -16.16
CA VAL A 399 4.48 22.84 -16.75
C VAL A 399 4.66 21.42 -17.29
N VAL A 400 5.35 21.29 -18.42
CA VAL A 400 5.85 20.01 -18.93
C VAL A 400 7.35 19.92 -18.62
N PHE A 401 7.76 18.93 -17.84
CA PHE A 401 9.17 18.63 -17.66
C PHE A 401 9.64 17.74 -18.80
N GLY A 402 10.51 18.26 -19.64
CA GLY A 402 11.05 17.57 -20.80
C GLY A 402 12.22 16.64 -20.46
N SER A 403 13.05 16.35 -21.47
CA SER A 403 14.05 15.28 -21.40
C SER A 403 15.41 15.76 -20.92
N VAL A 404 15.91 15.16 -19.85
CA VAL A 404 17.18 15.47 -19.17
C VAL A 404 17.88 14.19 -18.70
N ALA A 405 19.21 14.18 -18.67
CA ALA A 405 19.96 12.99 -18.24
C ALA A 405 19.79 12.65 -16.73
N SER A 406 19.41 13.63 -15.91
CA SER A 406 19.20 13.50 -14.47
C SER A 406 17.72 13.26 -14.12
N THR A 407 17.35 13.34 -12.84
CA THR A 407 15.93 13.41 -12.45
C THR A 407 15.36 14.77 -12.84
N ALA A 408 14.18 14.80 -13.47
CA ALA A 408 13.54 16.03 -13.91
C ALA A 408 13.11 16.93 -12.73
N LEU A 409 12.53 16.32 -11.69
CA LEU A 409 12.16 17.00 -10.44
C LEU A 409 12.86 16.34 -9.24
N ASN A 410 13.63 17.13 -8.48
CA ASN A 410 14.37 16.62 -7.32
C ASN A 410 14.16 17.50 -6.09
N GLY A 411 13.97 16.91 -4.91
CA GLY A 411 13.92 17.62 -3.65
C GLY A 411 14.50 16.80 -2.50
N SER A 412 14.93 17.47 -1.44
CA SER A 412 15.26 16.81 -0.18
C SER A 412 14.07 16.86 0.77
N THR A 413 14.01 17.85 1.66
CA THR A 413 12.83 18.11 2.48
C THR A 413 12.00 19.20 1.81
N VAL A 414 10.78 18.89 1.40
CA VAL A 414 9.98 19.75 0.52
C VAL A 414 8.76 20.38 1.21
N GLY A 415 8.56 20.17 2.51
CA GLY A 415 7.42 20.75 3.23
C GLY A 415 6.07 20.36 2.60
N ASN A 416 5.15 21.32 2.45
CA ASN A 416 3.86 21.14 1.76
C ASN A 416 4.01 21.39 0.26
N LEU A 417 4.52 20.40 -0.48
CA LEU A 417 4.73 20.51 -1.93
C LEU A 417 3.42 20.38 -2.69
N GLN A 418 3.12 21.33 -3.58
CA GLN A 418 1.96 21.29 -4.45
C GLN A 418 2.38 21.20 -5.91
N ILE A 419 1.89 20.20 -6.64
CA ILE A 419 2.09 20.12 -8.09
C ILE A 419 0.77 19.78 -8.75
N LYS A 420 0.31 20.60 -9.70
CA LYS A 420 -0.96 20.42 -10.42
C LYS A 420 -0.78 20.67 -11.90
N ASN A 421 -1.70 20.15 -12.72
CA ASN A 421 -1.77 20.44 -14.17
C ASN A 421 -0.42 20.34 -14.91
N SER A 422 0.48 19.46 -14.44
CA SER A 422 1.84 19.34 -14.94
C SER A 422 2.07 17.92 -15.47
N SER A 423 3.09 17.72 -16.28
CA SER A 423 3.49 16.38 -16.76
C SER A 423 5.00 16.24 -16.80
N ILE A 424 5.48 15.00 -16.81
CA ILE A 424 6.90 14.68 -16.98
C ILE A 424 7.05 13.79 -18.21
N ASN A 425 7.95 14.16 -19.11
CA ASN A 425 8.34 13.38 -20.29
C ASN A 425 9.87 13.32 -20.38
N ASN A 426 10.49 12.65 -19.41
CA ASN A 426 11.93 12.57 -19.27
C ASN A 426 12.51 11.28 -19.87
N SER A 427 12.70 11.24 -21.18
CA SER A 427 13.17 10.05 -21.88
C SER A 427 14.67 9.73 -21.71
N MET A 428 15.44 10.51 -20.95
CA MET A 428 16.89 10.27 -20.74
C MET A 428 17.26 10.06 -19.28
N GLY A 429 16.32 10.22 -18.35
CA GLY A 429 16.60 10.23 -16.92
C GLY A 429 15.40 9.85 -16.06
N GLY A 430 15.45 10.26 -14.79
CA GLY A 430 14.43 9.94 -13.78
C GLY A 430 13.25 10.91 -13.80
N GLY A 431 12.09 10.49 -13.29
CA GLY A 431 10.90 11.34 -13.23
C GLY A 431 10.96 12.33 -12.06
N MET A 432 10.56 11.87 -10.87
CA MET A 432 10.54 12.67 -9.65
C MET A 432 11.20 11.94 -8.48
N MET A 433 12.02 12.66 -7.72
CA MET A 433 12.73 12.14 -6.55
C MET A 433 12.63 13.08 -5.35
N ILE A 434 12.14 12.58 -4.22
CA ILE A 434 12.20 13.23 -2.91
C ILE A 434 13.04 12.35 -1.97
N THR A 435 14.17 12.88 -1.51
CA THR A 435 15.14 12.15 -0.68
C THR A 435 14.98 12.37 0.83
N GLY A 436 14.35 13.48 1.24
CA GLY A 436 13.99 13.81 2.63
C GLY A 436 12.51 13.58 2.89
N SER A 437 11.84 14.42 3.69
CA SER A 437 10.40 14.31 4.00
C SER A 437 9.54 15.37 3.28
N GLY A 438 8.24 15.10 3.13
CA GLY A 438 7.29 16.08 2.59
C GLY A 438 5.83 15.68 2.78
N ASN A 439 4.94 16.65 2.81
CA ASN A 439 3.49 16.48 2.67
C ASN A 439 3.11 16.87 1.25
N LEU A 440 2.73 15.89 0.44
CA LEU A 440 2.55 16.06 -1.00
C LEU A 440 1.07 16.30 -1.32
N ASP A 441 0.81 17.27 -2.18
CA ASP A 441 -0.44 17.40 -2.93
C ASP A 441 -0.11 17.46 -4.42
N VAL A 442 0.27 16.29 -4.96
CA VAL A 442 0.90 16.16 -6.28
C VAL A 442 -0.02 15.42 -7.24
N THR A 443 -0.29 16.02 -8.39
CA THR A 443 -1.09 15.45 -9.46
C THR A 443 -0.49 15.82 -10.81
N PHE A 444 0.07 14.81 -11.48
CA PHE A 444 0.52 14.89 -12.86
C PHE A 444 -0.54 14.32 -13.80
N SER A 445 -0.67 14.89 -14.99
CA SER A 445 -1.49 14.29 -16.07
C SER A 445 -0.83 13.02 -16.63
N GLY A 446 0.51 12.98 -16.62
CA GLY A 446 1.29 11.78 -16.87
C GLY A 446 2.78 11.92 -16.55
N ILE A 447 3.44 10.80 -16.29
CA ILE A 447 4.88 10.69 -16.06
C ILE A 447 5.44 9.62 -16.98
N THR A 448 6.34 10.02 -17.88
CA THR A 448 7.19 9.14 -18.65
C THR A 448 8.64 9.39 -18.25
N SER A 449 9.38 8.32 -17.94
CA SER A 449 10.80 8.38 -17.63
C SER A 449 11.53 7.15 -18.15
N SER A 450 12.71 7.30 -18.76
CA SER A 450 13.57 6.17 -19.14
C SER A 450 15.01 6.38 -18.71
N GLY A 451 15.36 5.87 -17.52
CA GLY A 451 16.67 6.03 -16.91
C GLY A 451 16.62 6.69 -15.52
N GLY A 452 17.73 7.30 -15.13
CA GLY A 452 17.91 7.88 -13.79
C GLY A 452 17.91 6.85 -12.66
N VAL A 453 18.00 7.31 -11.41
CA VAL A 453 18.00 6.43 -10.23
C VAL A 453 16.63 5.77 -10.00
N ALA A 454 15.55 6.49 -10.32
CA ALA A 454 14.17 6.01 -10.23
C ALA A 454 13.28 6.80 -11.21
N GLY A 455 12.17 6.20 -11.63
CA GLY A 455 11.09 6.94 -12.26
C GLY A 455 10.35 7.78 -11.21
N ILE A 456 9.99 7.16 -10.09
CA ILE A 456 9.41 7.81 -8.93
C ILE A 456 10.15 7.30 -7.68
N SER A 457 10.73 8.18 -6.88
CA SER A 457 11.31 7.83 -5.58
C SER A 457 10.86 8.79 -4.49
N LEU A 458 10.14 8.30 -3.49
CA LEU A 458 9.53 9.14 -2.45
C LEU A 458 9.91 8.59 -1.07
N THR A 459 10.73 9.35 -0.35
CA THR A 459 11.19 9.01 0.99
C THR A 459 10.37 9.78 2.02
N SER A 460 9.97 9.16 3.14
CA SER A 460 9.29 9.78 4.29
C SER A 460 8.19 10.79 3.93
N CYS A 461 7.45 10.53 2.85
CA CYS A 461 6.42 11.41 2.33
C CYS A 461 5.04 11.07 2.93
N SER A 462 4.17 12.06 3.02
CA SER A 462 2.76 11.96 3.41
C SER A 462 1.89 12.70 2.39
N GLY A 463 0.56 12.66 2.54
CA GLY A 463 -0.36 13.33 1.62
C GLY A 463 -0.76 12.45 0.43
N SER A 464 -0.88 13.03 -0.77
CA SER A 464 -1.30 12.35 -1.99
C SER A 464 -0.38 12.60 -3.18
N PHE A 465 -0.11 11.55 -3.94
CA PHE A 465 0.63 11.58 -5.19
C PHE A 465 -0.18 10.84 -6.27
N THR A 466 -0.49 11.50 -7.37
CA THR A 466 -1.09 10.90 -8.56
C THR A 466 -0.18 11.15 -9.77
N GLY A 467 0.41 10.10 -10.31
CA GLY A 467 1.33 10.20 -11.46
C GLY A 467 0.67 10.17 -12.83
N GLY A 468 -0.65 10.00 -12.91
CA GLY A 468 -1.38 9.93 -14.18
C GLY A 468 -1.00 8.71 -15.03
N PHE A 469 -1.02 8.86 -16.36
CA PHE A 469 -0.60 7.84 -17.34
C PHE A 469 0.88 7.98 -17.72
N GLY A 470 1.42 7.11 -18.58
CA GLY A 470 2.80 7.21 -19.08
C GLY A 470 3.56 5.89 -18.97
N SER A 471 4.90 5.97 -18.99
CA SER A 471 5.78 4.80 -18.85
C SER A 471 7.04 5.12 -18.04
N LEU A 472 7.26 4.39 -16.95
CA LEU A 472 8.49 4.43 -16.16
C LEU A 472 9.36 3.23 -16.54
N ALA A 473 10.58 3.44 -17.01
CA ALA A 473 11.42 2.38 -17.52
C ALA A 473 12.90 2.48 -17.10
N ASN A 474 13.52 1.32 -16.88
CA ASN A 474 14.99 1.12 -16.89
C ASN A 474 15.78 2.06 -15.95
N ALA A 475 15.26 2.31 -14.76
CA ALA A 475 15.99 3.04 -13.73
C ALA A 475 17.22 2.24 -13.25
N SER A 476 18.29 2.94 -12.87
CA SER A 476 19.51 2.38 -12.24
C SER A 476 19.33 2.03 -10.76
N GLY A 477 18.12 2.23 -10.22
CA GLY A 477 17.63 1.71 -8.95
C GLY A 477 16.22 1.15 -9.14
N ALA A 478 15.41 1.14 -8.07
CA ALA A 478 14.01 0.73 -8.20
C ALA A 478 13.22 1.75 -9.04
N VAL A 479 12.40 1.28 -9.98
CA VAL A 479 11.66 2.18 -10.89
C VAL A 479 10.64 3.02 -10.11
N VAL A 480 9.88 2.36 -9.22
CA VAL A 480 9.07 3.01 -8.19
C VAL A 480 9.64 2.63 -6.84
N ASN A 481 10.12 3.62 -6.08
CA ASN A 481 10.70 3.45 -4.77
C ASN A 481 9.92 4.27 -3.73
N ILE A 482 9.41 3.61 -2.69
CA ILE A 482 8.72 4.25 -1.56
C ILE A 482 9.44 3.81 -0.28
N THR A 483 9.94 4.76 0.51
CA THR A 483 10.70 4.45 1.72
C THR A 483 10.22 5.29 2.89
N GLY A 484 9.57 4.69 3.88
CA GLY A 484 8.98 5.41 5.01
C GLY A 484 7.68 6.14 4.66
N GLY A 485 7.16 6.89 5.63
CA GLY A 485 6.03 7.81 5.41
C GLY A 485 4.64 7.16 5.38
N THR A 486 3.65 7.96 4.99
CA THR A 486 2.22 7.62 4.97
C THR A 486 1.51 8.01 3.68
N LEU A 487 2.27 8.29 2.62
CA LEU A 487 1.77 8.81 1.35
C LEU A 487 0.76 7.86 0.67
N GLY A 488 -0.35 8.41 0.20
CA GLY A 488 -1.18 7.75 -0.81
C GLY A 488 -0.59 7.94 -2.21
N LEU A 489 -0.21 6.87 -2.90
CA LEU A 489 0.32 6.92 -4.27
C LEU A 489 -0.62 6.23 -5.25
N THR A 490 -0.95 6.89 -6.36
CA THR A 490 -1.70 6.32 -7.49
C THR A 490 -0.96 6.53 -8.81
N TYR A 491 -0.78 5.48 -9.59
CA TYR A 491 -0.19 5.55 -10.92
C TYR A 491 -0.89 4.61 -11.91
N PHE A 492 -1.24 5.12 -13.09
CA PHE A 492 -2.00 4.39 -14.11
C PHE A 492 -1.15 3.94 -15.31
N GLY A 493 0.07 4.45 -15.45
CA GLY A 493 0.98 4.11 -16.54
C GLY A 493 1.74 2.79 -16.34
N SER A 494 2.56 2.42 -17.32
CA SER A 494 3.38 1.21 -17.29
C SER A 494 4.67 1.39 -16.46
N ILE A 495 5.15 0.30 -15.87
CA ILE A 495 6.43 0.20 -15.16
C ILE A 495 7.22 -0.92 -15.83
N THR A 496 8.44 -0.65 -16.31
CA THR A 496 9.32 -1.64 -16.94
C THR A 496 10.71 -1.61 -16.31
N GLN A 497 11.23 -2.77 -15.91
CA GLN A 497 12.57 -2.89 -15.34
C GLN A 497 13.37 -3.97 -16.05
N SER A 498 14.43 -3.56 -16.75
CA SER A 498 15.35 -4.47 -17.41
C SER A 498 16.72 -4.55 -16.72
N ASN A 499 16.97 -3.67 -15.74
CA ASN A 499 18.19 -3.65 -14.94
C ASN A 499 18.08 -4.57 -13.71
N ASN A 500 19.21 -4.80 -13.02
CA ASN A 500 19.29 -5.70 -11.87
C ASN A 500 18.77 -5.09 -10.54
N PHE A 501 17.64 -4.39 -10.59
CA PHE A 501 16.98 -3.77 -9.43
C PHE A 501 15.49 -4.09 -9.43
N ALA A 502 14.78 -3.79 -8.34
CA ALA A 502 13.34 -3.98 -8.29
C ALA A 502 12.61 -3.09 -9.32
N ALA A 503 11.48 -3.56 -9.85
CA ALA A 503 10.51 -2.72 -10.54
C ALA A 503 9.78 -1.82 -9.53
N VAL A 504 9.39 -2.39 -8.40
CA VAL A 504 8.71 -1.68 -7.31
C VAL A 504 9.36 -2.08 -6.00
N ASN A 505 9.79 -1.10 -5.21
CA ASN A 505 10.31 -1.29 -3.86
C ASN A 505 9.51 -0.42 -2.89
N VAL A 506 8.96 -1.05 -1.86
CA VAL A 506 8.27 -0.37 -0.76
C VAL A 506 8.89 -0.84 0.56
N GLN A 507 9.42 0.11 1.32
CA GLN A 507 10.11 -0.17 2.57
C GLN A 507 9.61 0.72 3.70
N ASN A 508 9.30 0.17 4.87
CA ASN A 508 8.90 0.92 6.08
C ASN A 508 7.71 1.89 5.88
N HIS A 509 6.88 1.68 4.86
CA HIS A 509 5.74 2.53 4.56
C HIS A 509 4.55 2.16 5.45
N THR A 510 3.81 3.13 5.98
CA THR A 510 2.77 2.90 7.00
C THR A 510 1.46 3.61 6.63
N THR A 511 0.29 3.06 6.95
CA THR A 511 -1.05 3.71 6.79
C THR A 511 -1.50 4.07 5.36
N GLY A 512 -0.64 4.55 4.46
CA GLY A 512 -0.99 5.01 3.11
C GLY A 512 -1.46 3.88 2.18
N VAL A 513 -2.10 4.25 1.07
CA VAL A 513 -2.54 3.32 0.02
C VAL A 513 -1.69 3.53 -1.23
N VAL A 514 -1.14 2.44 -1.79
CA VAL A 514 -0.41 2.47 -3.07
C VAL A 514 -1.21 1.71 -4.11
N THR A 515 -1.58 2.38 -5.20
CA THR A 515 -2.33 1.80 -6.32
C THR A 515 -1.55 1.93 -7.62
N LEU A 516 -1.20 0.80 -8.22
CA LEU A 516 -0.51 0.69 -9.51
C LEU A 516 -1.43 -0.05 -10.48
N SER A 517 -2.08 0.68 -11.39
CA SER A 517 -3.12 0.10 -12.26
C SER A 517 -2.64 -0.26 -13.66
N GLY A 518 -1.49 0.27 -14.10
CA GLY A 518 -0.89 -0.10 -15.39
C GLY A 518 -0.13 -1.42 -15.36
N THR A 519 0.53 -1.76 -16.47
CA THR A 519 1.32 -2.99 -16.58
C THR A 519 2.65 -2.85 -15.86
N ILE A 520 3.08 -3.89 -15.12
CA ILE A 520 4.42 -3.96 -14.53
C ILE A 520 5.17 -5.10 -15.23
N ASN A 521 6.31 -4.81 -15.84
CA ASN A 521 7.12 -5.78 -16.56
C ASN A 521 8.58 -5.75 -16.05
N ALA A 522 9.03 -6.81 -15.38
CA ALA A 522 10.41 -6.94 -14.95
C ALA A 522 11.08 -8.10 -15.71
N THR A 523 12.11 -7.82 -16.50
CA THR A 523 12.87 -8.84 -17.23
C THR A 523 14.23 -9.15 -16.59
N ASN A 524 14.55 -8.50 -15.47
CA ASN A 524 15.74 -8.72 -14.65
C ASN A 524 15.50 -8.15 -13.24
N GLY A 525 16.49 -8.26 -12.35
CA GLY A 525 16.42 -7.72 -10.99
C GLY A 525 15.59 -8.57 -10.04
N THR A 526 15.09 -7.98 -8.97
CA THR A 526 14.35 -8.69 -7.89
C THR A 526 12.82 -8.56 -8.01
N GLY A 527 12.31 -7.95 -9.08
CA GLY A 527 10.86 -7.87 -9.30
C GLY A 527 10.18 -6.87 -8.37
N ILE A 528 9.34 -7.34 -7.45
CA ILE A 528 8.54 -6.48 -6.56
C ILE A 528 8.87 -6.81 -5.10
N GLN A 529 9.23 -5.77 -4.34
CA GLN A 529 9.77 -5.88 -3.00
C GLN A 529 8.92 -5.08 -2.02
N PHE A 530 8.41 -5.74 -0.98
CA PHE A 530 7.69 -5.15 0.15
C PHE A 530 8.40 -5.56 1.44
N ASN A 531 8.99 -4.60 2.14
CA ASN A 531 9.79 -4.86 3.33
C ASN A 531 9.31 -3.96 4.48
N ASN A 532 8.73 -4.56 5.52
CA ASN A 532 8.02 -3.81 6.58
C ASN A 532 7.01 -2.82 5.96
N ALA A 533 6.24 -3.33 5.00
CA ALA A 533 5.29 -2.56 4.22
C ALA A 533 3.90 -2.64 4.89
N ASP A 534 3.63 -1.70 5.78
CA ASP A 534 2.46 -1.60 6.67
C ASP A 534 1.47 -0.51 6.24
N GLY A 535 1.38 -0.28 4.93
CA GLY A 535 0.35 0.57 4.34
C GLY A 535 -1.05 0.00 4.61
N SER A 536 -2.09 0.77 4.35
CA SER A 536 -3.45 0.20 4.40
C SER A 536 -3.65 -0.83 3.29
N GLN A 537 -3.22 -0.51 2.06
CA GLN A 537 -3.40 -1.35 0.89
C GLN A 537 -2.29 -1.13 -0.17
N TYR A 538 -1.87 -2.21 -0.82
CA TYR A 538 -1.03 -2.23 -2.01
C TYR A 538 -1.79 -2.91 -3.14
N ASN A 539 -2.37 -2.11 -4.05
CA ASN A 539 -3.26 -2.55 -5.11
C ASN A 539 -2.54 -2.51 -6.47
N LEU A 540 -2.13 -3.68 -6.96
CA LEU A 540 -1.49 -3.89 -8.25
C LEU A 540 -2.52 -4.46 -9.23
N ASN A 541 -3.43 -3.60 -9.67
CA ASN A 541 -4.65 -3.99 -10.38
C ASN A 541 -4.41 -4.41 -11.84
N GLY A 542 -3.30 -3.96 -12.44
CA GLY A 542 -2.93 -4.28 -13.81
C GLY A 542 -2.32 -5.69 -13.97
N THR A 543 -1.73 -5.92 -15.14
CA THR A 543 -0.95 -7.14 -15.41
C THR A 543 0.49 -6.95 -14.92
N VAL A 544 0.91 -7.80 -13.99
CA VAL A 544 2.27 -7.92 -13.51
C VAL A 544 2.94 -9.10 -14.22
N THR A 545 4.10 -8.88 -14.83
CA THR A 545 4.87 -9.87 -15.59
C THR A 545 6.33 -9.82 -15.14
N LEU A 546 6.82 -10.89 -14.51
CA LEU A 546 8.15 -10.97 -13.93
C LEU A 546 8.89 -12.17 -14.55
N ASN A 547 9.79 -11.91 -15.51
CA ASN A 547 10.27 -12.89 -16.50
C ASN A 547 11.81 -12.95 -16.65
N GLY A 548 12.60 -12.51 -15.66
CA GLY A 548 14.05 -12.72 -15.71
C GLY A 548 14.79 -12.23 -14.47
N GLY A 549 16.07 -12.63 -14.35
CA GLY A 549 16.83 -12.44 -13.11
C GLY A 549 16.17 -13.17 -11.94
N ASP A 550 16.10 -12.52 -10.79
CA ASP A 550 15.37 -12.96 -9.59
C ASP A 550 14.00 -12.24 -9.48
N ALA A 551 13.36 -11.92 -10.61
CA ALA A 551 12.14 -11.13 -10.58
C ALA A 551 10.96 -11.96 -10.02
N GLY A 552 10.78 -11.88 -8.71
CA GLY A 552 9.67 -12.46 -7.97
C GLY A 552 8.88 -11.39 -7.20
N VAL A 553 8.02 -11.85 -6.29
CA VAL A 553 7.34 -10.99 -5.32
C VAL A 553 7.82 -11.37 -3.93
N ASP A 554 8.40 -10.43 -3.21
CA ASP A 554 8.85 -10.61 -1.83
C ASP A 554 8.04 -9.71 -0.88
N ILE A 555 7.41 -10.31 0.14
CA ILE A 555 6.70 -9.61 1.23
C ILE A 555 7.35 -10.02 2.56
N LEU A 556 8.11 -9.12 3.17
CA LEU A 556 9.10 -9.45 4.20
C LEU A 556 8.96 -8.58 5.46
N ASN A 557 9.57 -9.07 6.54
CA ASN A 557 9.95 -8.29 7.74
C ASN A 557 8.82 -7.50 8.39
N GLY A 558 7.72 -8.17 8.74
CA GLY A 558 6.63 -7.58 9.51
C GLY A 558 5.49 -6.97 8.68
N SER A 559 5.60 -6.99 7.35
CA SER A 559 4.59 -6.43 6.44
C SER A 559 3.17 -6.91 6.77
N SER A 560 2.27 -5.96 7.06
CA SER A 560 0.93 -6.23 7.63
C SER A 560 -0.25 -5.78 6.77
N ALA A 561 0.02 -5.20 5.60
CA ALA A 561 -1.01 -4.62 4.73
C ALA A 561 -1.85 -5.66 3.97
N SER A 562 -2.88 -5.17 3.27
CA SER A 562 -3.55 -5.91 2.20
C SER A 562 -2.79 -5.74 0.88
N PHE A 563 -2.44 -6.85 0.22
CA PHE A 563 -1.76 -6.88 -1.07
C PHE A 563 -2.67 -7.53 -2.12
N THR A 564 -3.02 -6.78 -3.15
CA THR A 564 -3.89 -7.25 -4.23
C THR A 564 -3.11 -7.26 -5.54
N PHE A 565 -3.11 -8.39 -6.24
CA PHE A 565 -2.59 -8.52 -7.60
C PHE A 565 -3.75 -8.91 -8.52
N GLY A 566 -3.96 -8.12 -9.58
CA GLY A 566 -4.96 -8.41 -10.61
C GLY A 566 -4.58 -9.65 -11.40
N THR A 567 -3.65 -9.51 -12.35
CA THR A 567 -3.05 -10.64 -13.08
C THR A 567 -1.57 -10.71 -12.75
N LEU A 568 -1.10 -11.81 -12.15
CA LEU A 568 0.30 -12.02 -11.80
C LEU A 568 0.92 -13.14 -12.64
N ASN A 569 1.87 -12.80 -13.49
CA ASN A 569 2.65 -13.73 -14.31
C ASN A 569 4.10 -13.72 -13.85
N ILE A 570 4.61 -14.85 -13.38
CA ILE A 570 6.00 -15.03 -12.97
C ILE A 570 6.58 -16.22 -13.72
N THR A 571 7.75 -16.04 -14.33
CA THR A 571 8.40 -17.08 -15.14
C THR A 571 9.84 -17.32 -14.69
N SER A 572 10.02 -18.39 -13.89
CA SER A 572 11.30 -18.99 -13.50
C SER A 572 12.39 -18.00 -13.00
N PRO A 573 12.09 -17.11 -12.04
CA PRO A 573 13.11 -16.30 -11.38
C PRO A 573 14.17 -17.18 -10.71
N THR A 574 15.41 -16.70 -10.65
CA THR A 574 16.55 -17.46 -10.10
C THR A 574 16.41 -17.76 -8.60
N GLY A 575 15.63 -16.98 -7.87
CA GLY A 575 15.20 -17.22 -6.50
C GLY A 575 13.70 -17.56 -6.41
N THR A 576 13.08 -17.25 -5.28
CA THR A 576 11.70 -17.67 -5.01
C THR A 576 10.72 -16.83 -5.83
N ALA A 577 9.80 -17.45 -6.56
CA ALA A 577 8.85 -16.69 -7.36
C ALA A 577 7.89 -15.83 -6.51
N PHE A 578 7.35 -16.39 -5.43
CA PHE A 578 6.46 -15.66 -4.54
C PHE A 578 6.77 -15.99 -3.08
N LYS A 579 7.27 -15.00 -2.34
CA LYS A 579 7.74 -15.15 -0.97
C LYS A 579 6.97 -14.25 -0.01
N ILE A 580 6.55 -14.82 1.11
CA ILE A 580 6.09 -14.10 2.30
C ILE A 580 6.90 -14.61 3.49
N ASP A 581 7.52 -13.72 4.26
CA ASP A 581 8.35 -14.10 5.40
C ASP A 581 8.11 -13.19 6.59
N ASN A 582 7.87 -13.80 7.76
CA ASN A 582 7.68 -13.15 9.06
C ASN A 582 6.73 -11.94 8.97
N SER A 583 5.49 -12.15 8.54
CA SER A 583 4.57 -11.08 8.13
C SER A 583 3.13 -11.31 8.63
N SER A 584 2.26 -10.32 8.46
CA SER A 584 0.81 -10.43 8.70
C SER A 584 0.02 -9.98 7.46
N ALA A 585 0.59 -10.24 6.28
CA ALA A 585 0.12 -9.77 4.98
C ALA A 585 -1.13 -10.52 4.51
N PHE A 586 -2.23 -9.78 4.32
CA PHE A 586 -3.43 -10.31 3.66
C PHE A 586 -3.22 -10.23 2.15
N VAL A 587 -3.08 -11.36 1.47
CA VAL A 587 -2.70 -11.40 0.06
C VAL A 587 -3.83 -11.97 -0.80
N THR A 588 -4.15 -11.30 -1.91
CA THR A 588 -5.05 -11.79 -2.95
C THR A 588 -4.40 -11.67 -4.32
N VAL A 589 -4.15 -12.81 -4.97
CA VAL A 589 -3.78 -12.90 -6.38
C VAL A 589 -5.00 -13.37 -7.17
N SER A 590 -5.58 -12.50 -8.00
CA SER A 590 -6.88 -12.78 -8.64
C SER A 590 -6.76 -13.75 -9.83
N GLY A 591 -5.63 -13.73 -10.55
CA GLY A 591 -5.36 -14.61 -11.69
C GLY A 591 -3.92 -14.49 -12.21
N GLY A 592 -3.64 -15.10 -13.36
CA GLY A 592 -2.31 -15.16 -13.99
C GLY A 592 -1.65 -16.53 -13.87
N THR A 593 -0.33 -16.60 -14.04
CA THR A 593 0.47 -17.84 -13.99
C THR A 593 1.75 -17.68 -13.17
N ILE A 594 2.03 -18.58 -12.24
CA ILE A 594 3.31 -18.65 -11.54
C ILE A 594 4.02 -19.93 -11.99
N VAL A 595 5.10 -19.77 -12.75
CA VAL A 595 5.85 -20.87 -13.36
C VAL A 595 7.25 -20.91 -12.78
N GLN A 596 7.70 -22.06 -12.26
CA GLN A 596 9.04 -22.24 -11.70
C GLN A 596 9.69 -23.49 -12.29
N ASN A 597 10.66 -23.35 -13.20
CA ASN A 597 11.30 -24.47 -13.91
C ASN A 597 12.79 -24.64 -13.57
N ASN A 598 13.25 -24.08 -12.45
CA ASN A 598 14.67 -24.10 -12.04
C ASN A 598 14.80 -24.59 -10.57
N ASN A 599 15.97 -24.40 -9.96
CA ASN A 599 16.24 -24.98 -8.64
C ASN A 599 15.67 -24.21 -7.44
N ALA A 600 14.98 -23.10 -7.65
CA ALA A 600 14.43 -22.29 -6.57
C ALA A 600 12.98 -22.68 -6.22
N ARG A 601 12.46 -22.12 -5.12
CA ARG A 601 11.09 -22.39 -4.65
C ARG A 601 10.07 -21.67 -5.54
N GLY A 602 8.90 -22.27 -5.73
CA GLY A 602 7.78 -21.60 -6.41
C GLY A 602 7.11 -20.60 -5.47
N ILE A 603 6.51 -21.11 -4.40
CA ILE A 603 5.88 -20.30 -3.35
C ILE A 603 6.54 -20.64 -2.01
N ASP A 604 6.91 -19.62 -1.25
CA ASP A 604 7.44 -19.76 0.10
C ASP A 604 6.74 -18.80 1.07
N ILE A 605 5.89 -19.33 1.93
CA ILE A 605 5.17 -18.57 2.96
C ILE A 605 5.69 -19.07 4.31
N THR A 606 6.38 -18.22 5.06
CA THR A 606 6.93 -18.56 6.38
C THR A 606 6.45 -17.52 7.40
N SER A 607 5.83 -17.99 8.48
CA SER A 607 5.34 -17.17 9.59
C SER A 607 4.42 -16.03 9.16
N ASN A 608 3.49 -16.27 8.22
CA ASN A 608 2.42 -15.32 7.90
C ASN A 608 1.19 -15.58 8.78
N SER A 609 0.66 -14.57 9.46
CA SER A 609 -0.47 -14.76 10.40
C SER A 609 -1.86 -14.60 9.79
N THR A 610 -1.97 -14.17 8.53
CA THR A 610 -3.25 -13.85 7.87
C THR A 610 -3.47 -14.70 6.60
N LEU A 611 -4.53 -14.41 5.83
CA LEU A 611 -4.93 -15.19 4.65
C LEU A 611 -4.06 -14.84 3.42
N VAL A 612 -3.61 -15.89 2.73
CA VAL A 612 -3.01 -15.84 1.40
C VAL A 612 -3.90 -16.59 0.42
N ASN A 613 -4.46 -15.86 -0.55
CA ASN A 613 -5.33 -16.40 -1.59
C ASN A 613 -4.64 -16.33 -2.96
N ILE A 614 -4.30 -17.49 -3.52
CA ILE A 614 -3.66 -17.61 -4.83
C ILE A 614 -4.64 -18.14 -5.87
N GLY A 615 -5.15 -17.24 -6.70
CA GLY A 615 -6.00 -17.52 -7.86
C GLY A 615 -5.23 -17.73 -9.17
N ALA A 616 -3.93 -17.48 -9.20
CA ALA A 616 -3.07 -17.78 -10.36
C ALA A 616 -2.92 -19.29 -10.58
N THR A 617 -2.70 -19.70 -11.83
CA THR A 617 -2.34 -21.08 -12.17
C THR A 617 -0.87 -21.34 -11.86
N LEU A 618 -0.59 -22.41 -11.14
CA LEU A 618 0.74 -22.79 -10.70
C LEU A 618 1.30 -23.91 -11.57
N THR A 619 2.51 -23.73 -12.10
CA THR A 619 3.24 -24.76 -12.85
C THR A 619 4.67 -24.83 -12.32
N PHE A 620 4.92 -25.76 -11.41
CA PHE A 620 6.22 -25.89 -10.75
C PHE A 620 6.94 -27.14 -11.24
N ASN A 621 8.01 -26.96 -12.02
CA ASN A 621 8.98 -27.99 -12.37
C ASN A 621 10.30 -27.75 -11.63
N THR A 622 10.22 -27.46 -10.33
CA THR A 622 11.38 -27.12 -9.51
C THR A 622 12.34 -28.29 -9.41
N GLN A 623 13.65 -28.04 -9.29
CA GLN A 623 14.68 -29.08 -9.14
C GLN A 623 15.45 -28.85 -7.83
N GLY A 624 15.53 -29.82 -6.90
CA GLY A 624 16.32 -29.64 -5.67
C GLY A 624 15.73 -28.75 -4.56
N SER A 625 14.55 -28.13 -4.76
CA SER A 625 13.87 -27.27 -3.77
C SER A 625 12.43 -27.67 -3.54
N THR A 626 11.81 -27.08 -2.50
CA THR A 626 10.39 -27.23 -2.22
C THR A 626 9.54 -26.37 -3.16
N ALA A 627 8.57 -26.96 -3.87
CA ALA A 627 7.76 -26.21 -4.83
C ALA A 627 6.77 -25.25 -4.14
N LEU A 628 6.02 -25.76 -3.15
CA LEU A 628 5.13 -24.99 -2.29
C LEU A 628 5.50 -25.20 -0.82
N ASN A 629 5.97 -24.15 -0.15
CA ASN A 629 6.22 -24.12 1.29
C ASN A 629 5.26 -23.14 1.97
N ALA A 630 4.59 -23.56 3.03
CA ALA A 630 3.71 -22.74 3.86
C ALA A 630 3.84 -23.16 5.34
N THR A 631 4.54 -22.38 6.16
CA THR A 631 4.81 -22.73 7.56
C THR A 631 4.52 -21.57 8.52
N GLY A 632 4.26 -21.89 9.80
CA GLY A 632 4.34 -20.91 10.89
C GLY A 632 3.11 -20.02 11.12
N GLY A 633 1.93 -20.38 10.62
CA GLY A 633 0.66 -19.72 10.97
C GLY A 633 -0.23 -19.34 9.77
N GLY A 634 -1.28 -18.57 10.04
CA GLY A 634 -2.16 -17.97 9.03
C GLY A 634 -3.01 -18.96 8.25
N SER A 635 -3.53 -18.53 7.09
CA SER A 635 -4.32 -19.40 6.21
C SER A 635 -3.90 -19.32 4.74
N LEU A 636 -3.98 -20.43 4.01
CA LEU A 636 -3.64 -20.54 2.59
C LEU A 636 -4.78 -21.17 1.79
N LYS A 637 -5.11 -20.57 0.64
CA LYS A 637 -6.04 -21.09 -0.36
C LYS A 637 -5.41 -21.05 -1.76
N ILE A 638 -5.55 -22.15 -2.50
CA ILE A 638 -5.13 -22.24 -3.90
C ILE A 638 -6.21 -22.99 -4.69
N THR A 639 -6.97 -22.30 -5.53
CA THR A 639 -8.21 -22.88 -6.10
C THR A 639 -8.20 -23.24 -7.58
N SER A 640 -7.18 -22.85 -8.36
CA SER A 640 -7.12 -23.28 -9.76
C SER A 640 -7.08 -24.81 -9.86
N SER A 641 -7.92 -25.41 -10.71
CA SER A 641 -7.97 -26.86 -10.89
C SER A 641 -6.90 -27.40 -11.85
N THR A 642 -6.04 -26.52 -12.39
CA THR A 642 -5.00 -26.85 -13.37
C THR A 642 -3.59 -26.71 -12.80
N ASN A 643 -3.45 -26.53 -11.48
CA ASN A 643 -2.13 -26.42 -10.86
C ASN A 643 -1.35 -27.72 -11.00
N THR A 644 -0.08 -27.64 -11.41
CA THR A 644 0.78 -28.80 -11.61
C THR A 644 2.10 -28.63 -10.88
N ILE A 645 2.57 -29.71 -10.26
CA ILE A 645 3.95 -29.88 -9.82
C ILE A 645 4.52 -31.05 -10.62
N GLY A 646 5.60 -30.83 -11.36
CA GLY A 646 6.27 -31.80 -12.21
C GLY A 646 7.74 -31.98 -11.83
N ALA A 647 8.31 -33.15 -12.13
CA ALA A 647 9.75 -33.39 -11.99
C ALA A 647 10.26 -33.94 -13.33
N THR A 648 11.02 -33.13 -14.08
CA THR A 648 11.54 -33.55 -15.39
C THR A 648 12.82 -34.37 -15.28
N THR A 649 13.67 -34.11 -14.26
CA THR A 649 14.96 -34.82 -14.05
C THR A 649 15.53 -34.47 -12.67
N ALA A 650 15.65 -35.47 -11.77
CA ALA A 650 16.40 -35.46 -10.50
C ALA A 650 15.91 -34.62 -9.28
N LEU A 651 15.69 -35.33 -8.16
CA LEU A 651 15.70 -34.93 -6.74
C LEU A 651 15.03 -33.59 -6.37
N THR A 652 13.70 -33.47 -6.47
CA THR A 652 12.97 -32.44 -5.71
C THR A 652 12.97 -32.80 -4.23
N LYS A 653 13.32 -31.86 -3.34
CA LYS A 653 13.19 -32.06 -1.88
C LYS A 653 11.73 -32.37 -1.53
N MET A 654 10.84 -31.38 -1.50
CA MET A 654 9.40 -31.60 -1.22
C MET A 654 8.55 -30.99 -2.34
N ALA A 655 7.44 -31.60 -2.76
CA ALA A 655 6.49 -30.88 -3.61
C ALA A 655 5.69 -29.87 -2.78
N VAL A 656 5.12 -30.32 -1.67
CA VAL A 656 4.24 -29.53 -0.83
C VAL A 656 4.64 -29.71 0.63
N ASN A 657 4.89 -28.60 1.32
CA ASN A 657 5.15 -28.57 2.75
C ASN A 657 4.23 -27.52 3.41
N ILE A 658 3.19 -27.97 4.11
CA ILE A 658 2.25 -27.11 4.83
C ILE A 658 2.29 -27.50 6.31
N VAL A 659 2.91 -26.67 7.15
CA VAL A 659 3.18 -27.00 8.56
C VAL A 659 2.79 -25.84 9.48
N GLY A 660 1.73 -26.02 10.27
CA GLY A 660 1.21 -24.98 11.17
C GLY A 660 0.48 -23.84 10.45
N THR A 661 0.25 -23.95 9.14
CA THR A 661 -0.58 -23.04 8.35
C THR A 661 -1.93 -23.67 8.07
N THR A 662 -3.01 -22.93 8.31
CA THR A 662 -4.39 -23.43 8.11
C THR A 662 -4.74 -23.45 6.62
N ILE A 663 -5.07 -24.61 6.06
CA ILE A 663 -5.71 -24.69 4.75
C ILE A 663 -7.10 -24.05 4.88
N HIS A 664 -7.39 -23.05 4.04
CA HIS A 664 -8.67 -22.35 4.05
C HIS A 664 -9.84 -23.29 3.71
N THR A 665 -11.07 -22.94 4.08
CA THR A 665 -12.27 -23.78 3.83
C THR A 665 -12.51 -24.09 2.34
N ASP A 666 -12.04 -23.24 1.44
CA ASP A 666 -12.11 -23.47 -0.01
C ASP A 666 -11.01 -24.37 -0.57
N GLY A 667 -10.01 -24.67 0.26
CA GLY A 667 -8.99 -25.67 0.04
C GLY A 667 -7.80 -25.27 -0.82
N ILE A 668 -6.95 -26.27 -1.02
CA ILE A 668 -5.81 -26.27 -1.93
C ILE A 668 -6.01 -27.38 -2.97
N LYS A 669 -5.95 -27.01 -4.25
CA LYS A 669 -6.24 -27.91 -5.38
C LYS A 669 -5.07 -27.99 -6.34
N PHE A 670 -4.71 -29.22 -6.70
CA PHE A 670 -3.77 -29.53 -7.77
C PHE A 670 -4.42 -30.47 -8.79
N GLN A 671 -4.10 -30.27 -10.07
CA GLN A 671 -4.36 -31.27 -11.10
C GLN A 671 -3.41 -32.45 -10.93
N SER A 672 -2.12 -32.18 -10.81
CA SER A 672 -1.10 -33.23 -10.68
C SER A 672 0.05 -32.83 -9.77
N ILE A 673 0.57 -33.79 -9.00
CA ILE A 673 1.80 -33.65 -8.23
C ILE A 673 2.71 -34.82 -8.58
N SER A 674 3.86 -34.51 -9.18
CA SER A 674 4.89 -35.50 -9.50
C SER A 674 6.21 -35.12 -8.82
N VAL A 675 6.81 -36.10 -8.15
CA VAL A 675 8.06 -35.97 -7.38
C VAL A 675 8.92 -37.19 -7.66
N ASN A 676 10.20 -36.96 -7.89
CA ASN A 676 11.21 -38.00 -7.95
C ASN A 676 12.26 -37.67 -6.88
N GLN A 677 12.16 -38.30 -5.71
CA GLN A 677 12.95 -37.90 -4.53
C GLN A 677 14.42 -38.31 -4.64
N GLY A 678 14.71 -39.56 -4.99
CA GLY A 678 16.03 -40.21 -5.08
C GLY A 678 16.92 -40.06 -3.84
N SER A 679 18.02 -40.82 -3.76
CA SER A 679 18.88 -40.91 -2.56
C SER A 679 19.49 -39.56 -2.17
N THR A 680 18.86 -38.85 -1.23
CA THR A 680 19.30 -37.51 -0.77
C THR A 680 19.87 -37.49 0.64
N GLY A 681 19.80 -38.59 1.40
CA GLY A 681 20.38 -38.67 2.75
C GLY A 681 19.68 -37.76 3.78
N SER A 682 18.48 -37.29 3.46
CA SER A 682 17.68 -36.39 4.30
C SER A 682 16.23 -36.86 4.33
N ASP A 683 15.63 -36.88 5.52
CA ASP A 683 14.22 -37.22 5.78
C ASP A 683 13.28 -36.20 5.12
N VAL A 684 12.98 -36.40 3.83
CA VAL A 684 12.21 -35.43 3.02
C VAL A 684 10.96 -36.07 2.41
N THR A 685 9.80 -35.74 2.98
CA THR A 685 8.47 -36.18 2.50
C THR A 685 8.02 -35.41 1.25
N ALA A 686 7.42 -36.06 0.25
CA ALA A 686 6.97 -35.39 -0.98
C ALA A 686 5.80 -34.43 -0.72
N ILE A 687 4.81 -34.86 0.06
CA ILE A 687 3.70 -34.02 0.53
C ILE A 687 3.65 -34.11 2.05
N ASN A 688 3.94 -33.02 2.75
CA ASN A 688 3.85 -32.92 4.20
C ASN A 688 2.73 -31.94 4.58
N LEU A 689 1.68 -32.46 5.20
CA LEU A 689 0.57 -31.68 5.76
C LEU A 689 0.59 -31.91 7.27
N ASN A 690 0.98 -30.89 8.04
CA ASN A 690 1.04 -30.99 9.50
C ASN A 690 0.35 -29.78 10.17
N ASN A 691 -0.60 -30.01 11.08
CA ASN A 691 -1.36 -28.94 11.76
C ASN A 691 -2.05 -27.98 10.76
N THR A 692 -2.84 -28.53 9.84
CA THR A 692 -3.37 -27.80 8.67
C THR A 692 -4.80 -27.27 8.82
N GLY A 693 -5.44 -27.41 9.98
CA GLY A 693 -6.83 -26.98 10.18
C GLY A 693 -7.84 -27.75 9.30
N SER A 694 -9.06 -27.24 9.13
CA SER A 694 -10.20 -27.99 8.56
C SER A 694 -10.40 -27.88 7.03
N GLY A 695 -9.55 -27.14 6.32
CA GLY A 695 -9.68 -26.94 4.87
C GLY A 695 -9.22 -28.14 4.03
N PRO A 696 -9.87 -28.42 2.88
CA PRO A 696 -9.55 -29.61 2.10
C PRO A 696 -8.27 -29.46 1.25
N PHE A 697 -7.52 -30.55 1.10
CA PHE A 697 -6.40 -30.67 0.17
C PHE A 697 -6.74 -31.69 -0.92
N SER A 698 -6.56 -31.38 -2.19
CA SER A 698 -6.90 -32.32 -3.27
C SER A 698 -5.96 -32.34 -4.46
N VAL A 699 -5.75 -33.54 -4.98
CA VAL A 699 -5.16 -33.81 -6.30
C VAL A 699 -6.21 -34.50 -7.16
N THR A 700 -6.59 -33.90 -8.30
CA THR A 700 -7.77 -34.33 -9.07
C THR A 700 -7.45 -35.24 -10.25
N GLY A 701 -6.29 -35.06 -10.90
CA GLY A 701 -5.99 -35.65 -12.20
C GLY A 701 -6.88 -35.12 -13.34
N THR A 702 -6.69 -35.67 -14.53
CA THR A 702 -7.49 -35.41 -15.74
C THR A 702 -8.48 -36.54 -16.07
N GLY A 703 -8.46 -37.63 -15.29
CA GLY A 703 -9.24 -38.84 -15.54
C GLY A 703 -8.46 -39.97 -16.20
N ALA A 704 -7.29 -39.68 -16.78
CA ALA A 704 -6.38 -40.70 -17.30
C ALA A 704 -5.55 -41.34 -16.17
N ALA A 705 -5.08 -42.58 -16.37
CA ALA A 705 -4.17 -43.23 -15.41
C ALA A 705 -2.92 -42.37 -15.18
N ASN A 706 -2.51 -42.22 -13.92
CA ASN A 706 -1.36 -41.41 -13.48
C ASN A 706 -1.46 -39.91 -13.82
N SER A 707 -2.62 -39.40 -14.26
CA SER A 707 -2.81 -37.98 -14.56
C SER A 707 -2.79 -37.07 -13.34
N GLY A 708 -2.95 -37.63 -12.15
CA GLY A 708 -2.73 -36.95 -10.87
C GLY A 708 -1.25 -36.83 -10.50
N GLY A 709 -0.35 -37.38 -11.30
CA GLY A 709 1.10 -37.33 -11.10
C GLY A 709 1.67 -38.57 -10.42
N THR A 710 3.00 -38.59 -10.31
CA THR A 710 3.77 -39.72 -9.81
C THR A 710 4.72 -39.30 -8.70
N ILE A 711 4.60 -39.88 -7.50
CA ILE A 711 5.59 -39.80 -6.44
C ILE A 711 6.44 -41.08 -6.50
N GLN A 712 7.74 -40.95 -6.74
CA GLN A 712 8.65 -42.08 -6.94
C GLN A 712 10.04 -41.85 -6.33
N ASN A 713 10.82 -42.93 -6.22
CA ASN A 713 12.19 -42.96 -5.68
C ASN A 713 12.24 -42.42 -4.24
N ILE A 714 11.30 -42.86 -3.40
CA ILE A 714 11.18 -42.38 -2.02
C ILE A 714 12.34 -42.98 -1.22
N THR A 715 13.29 -42.17 -0.79
CA THR A 715 14.46 -42.65 -0.05
C THR A 715 14.58 -41.82 1.22
N ASP A 716 14.59 -42.47 2.37
CA ASP A 716 14.84 -41.88 3.71
C ASP A 716 13.64 -41.26 4.45
N ALA A 717 12.43 -41.18 3.86
CA ALA A 717 11.22 -40.62 4.48
C ALA A 717 9.92 -41.20 3.90
N ASP A 718 8.77 -40.89 4.50
CA ASP A 718 7.45 -41.25 3.94
C ASP A 718 7.16 -40.51 2.63
N GLY A 719 6.38 -41.13 1.73
CA GLY A 719 5.92 -40.47 0.51
C GLY A 719 5.03 -39.27 0.80
N ILE A 720 4.02 -39.46 1.66
CA ILE A 720 3.09 -38.41 2.11
C ILE A 720 2.95 -38.51 3.63
N ARG A 721 3.03 -37.37 4.32
CA ARG A 721 2.87 -37.28 5.77
C ARG A 721 1.67 -36.39 6.12
N LEU A 722 0.77 -36.92 6.94
CA LEU A 722 -0.47 -36.28 7.37
C LEU A 722 -0.50 -36.19 8.91
N GLY A 723 0.05 -35.12 9.49
CA GLY A 723 -0.02 -34.85 10.93
C GLY A 723 -1.12 -33.85 11.27
N ASN A 724 -1.96 -34.12 12.29
CA ASN A 724 -3.01 -33.21 12.75
C ASN A 724 -3.74 -32.47 11.60
N THR A 725 -4.19 -33.25 10.61
CA THR A 725 -4.77 -32.75 9.37
C THR A 725 -6.29 -32.75 9.52
N GLY A 726 -6.86 -31.57 9.75
CA GLY A 726 -8.27 -31.41 10.08
C GLY A 726 -9.22 -31.50 8.89
N GLY A 727 -8.75 -31.20 7.69
CA GLY A 727 -9.54 -31.20 6.46
C GLY A 727 -9.37 -32.46 5.62
N LEU A 728 -10.33 -32.70 4.72
CA LEU A 728 -10.31 -33.88 3.85
C LEU A 728 -9.11 -33.83 2.89
N VAL A 729 -8.31 -34.90 2.88
CA VAL A 729 -7.26 -35.13 1.89
C VAL A 729 -7.82 -36.04 0.80
N SER A 730 -7.87 -35.58 -0.45
CA SER A 730 -8.42 -36.33 -1.59
C SER A 730 -7.41 -36.45 -2.73
N LEU A 731 -6.88 -37.63 -2.97
CA LEU A 731 -5.87 -37.89 -4.02
C LEU A 731 -6.47 -38.78 -5.10
N SER A 732 -6.38 -38.35 -6.36
CA SER A 732 -6.99 -39.06 -7.50
C SER A 732 -6.00 -39.28 -8.63
N TYR A 733 -6.08 -40.45 -9.29
CA TYR A 733 -5.28 -40.80 -10.47
C TYR A 733 -3.76 -40.66 -10.28
N MET A 734 -3.24 -40.90 -9.07
CA MET A 734 -1.80 -40.80 -8.77
C MET A 734 -1.11 -42.17 -8.80
N ASN A 735 0.20 -42.16 -9.00
CA ASN A 735 1.07 -43.32 -8.76
C ASN A 735 2.08 -42.98 -7.66
N ILE A 736 2.04 -43.68 -6.54
CA ILE A 736 2.96 -43.52 -5.41
C ILE A 736 3.78 -44.80 -5.31
N GLN A 737 5.10 -44.70 -5.43
CA GLN A 737 5.98 -45.87 -5.39
C GLN A 737 7.32 -45.55 -4.74
N ASP A 738 7.92 -46.52 -4.06
CA ASP A 738 9.26 -46.38 -3.50
C ASP A 738 10.30 -46.40 -4.64
N ILE A 739 10.50 -47.50 -5.37
CA ILE A 739 11.61 -47.61 -6.34
C ILE A 739 11.15 -47.51 -7.79
N GLY A 740 11.76 -46.58 -8.53
CA GLY A 740 11.59 -46.39 -9.95
C GLY A 740 12.18 -47.52 -10.79
N ALA A 741 11.33 -48.19 -11.57
CA ALA A 741 11.67 -48.98 -12.76
C ALA A 741 12.61 -50.20 -12.65
N SER A 742 13.00 -50.70 -11.46
CA SER A 742 13.58 -52.06 -11.37
C SER A 742 12.47 -53.12 -11.38
N SER A 743 12.73 -54.28 -12.00
CA SER A 743 11.76 -55.38 -12.14
C SER A 743 11.64 -56.27 -10.90
N ASP A 744 12.46 -56.02 -9.87
CA ASP A 744 12.51 -56.86 -8.67
C ASP A 744 12.56 -55.97 -7.42
N ALA A 745 11.67 -56.26 -6.46
CA ALA A 745 11.61 -55.56 -5.17
C ALA A 745 12.80 -55.92 -4.25
N SER A 746 13.65 -56.86 -4.68
CA SER A 746 14.88 -57.30 -4.02
C SER A 746 16.02 -56.27 -4.07
N ASP A 747 15.94 -55.27 -4.96
CA ASP A 747 16.88 -54.14 -5.03
C ASP A 747 16.45 -52.95 -4.15
N ALA A 748 15.37 -53.08 -3.37
CA ALA A 748 15.11 -52.17 -2.25
C ALA A 748 16.23 -52.35 -1.24
N LEU A 749 17.22 -51.47 -1.34
CA LEU A 749 18.43 -51.49 -0.53
C LEU A 749 18.06 -51.75 0.93
N GLU A 750 18.48 -52.90 1.48
CA GLU A 750 18.20 -53.42 2.83
C GLU A 750 18.60 -52.45 3.98
N THR A 751 19.02 -51.23 3.65
CA THR A 751 19.56 -50.22 4.55
C THR A 751 18.58 -49.11 4.93
N LEU A 752 17.39 -49.00 4.30
CA LEU A 752 16.45 -47.88 4.54
C LEU A 752 15.28 -48.32 5.44
N SER A 753 15.31 -47.85 6.69
CA SER A 753 14.33 -48.13 7.74
C SER A 753 12.95 -47.51 7.49
N SER A 754 11.88 -48.30 7.59
CA SER A 754 10.46 -47.89 7.79
C SER A 754 9.96 -46.74 6.90
N ILE A 755 9.87 -46.96 5.57
CA ILE A 755 9.30 -45.99 4.64
C ILE A 755 7.84 -46.36 4.35
N ASP A 756 6.92 -45.46 4.69
CA ASP A 756 5.51 -45.61 4.33
C ASP A 756 5.15 -44.85 3.05
N GLY A 757 4.18 -45.36 2.30
CA GLY A 757 3.62 -44.62 1.16
C GLY A 757 2.86 -43.36 1.61
N ILE A 758 2.01 -43.52 2.62
CA ILE A 758 1.29 -42.45 3.32
C ILE A 758 1.35 -42.75 4.81
N HIS A 759 2.00 -41.89 5.57
CA HIS A 759 1.97 -41.92 7.03
C HIS A 759 1.01 -40.86 7.56
N GLY A 760 0.17 -41.18 8.54
CA GLY A 760 -0.72 -40.21 9.14
C GLY A 760 -0.96 -40.38 10.64
N GLN A 761 -1.10 -39.24 11.31
CA GLN A 761 -1.37 -39.13 12.74
C GLN A 761 -2.40 -38.00 12.92
N MET A 762 -3.52 -38.25 13.61
CA MET A 762 -4.59 -37.26 13.80
C MET A 762 -5.16 -36.73 12.46
N VAL A 763 -5.64 -37.64 11.60
CA VAL A 763 -6.26 -37.31 10.30
C VAL A 763 -7.76 -37.11 10.49
N MET A 764 -8.18 -35.94 10.98
CA MET A 764 -9.57 -35.66 11.40
C MET A 764 -10.53 -35.34 10.25
N GLY A 765 -10.01 -34.94 9.08
CA GLY A 765 -10.84 -34.69 7.90
C GLY A 765 -11.02 -35.90 6.98
N GLY A 766 -10.28 -36.97 7.25
CA GLY A 766 -10.25 -38.21 6.48
C GLY A 766 -9.34 -38.20 5.25
N LEU A 767 -9.12 -39.39 4.71
CA LEU A 767 -8.32 -39.63 3.51
C LEU A 767 -9.16 -40.33 2.45
N THR A 768 -9.22 -39.78 1.23
CA THR A 768 -9.87 -40.38 0.08
C THR A 768 -8.86 -40.59 -1.04
N LEU A 769 -8.64 -41.84 -1.43
CA LEU A 769 -7.82 -42.24 -2.57
C LEU A 769 -8.75 -42.77 -3.67
N ARG A 770 -8.62 -42.24 -4.90
CA ARG A 770 -9.42 -42.66 -6.07
C ARG A 770 -8.54 -42.99 -7.26
N ASN A 771 -8.56 -44.22 -7.77
CA ASN A 771 -7.68 -44.65 -8.87
C ASN A 771 -6.19 -44.38 -8.57
N VAL A 772 -5.78 -44.56 -7.30
CA VAL A 772 -4.39 -44.36 -6.87
C VAL A 772 -3.68 -45.71 -6.86
N ASN A 773 -2.53 -45.75 -7.53
CA ASN A 773 -1.61 -46.88 -7.50
C ASN A 773 -0.57 -46.65 -6.39
N MET A 774 -0.37 -47.63 -5.51
CA MET A 774 0.53 -47.58 -4.36
C MET A 774 1.42 -48.83 -4.38
N ARG A 775 2.73 -48.68 -4.57
CA ARG A 775 3.59 -49.81 -4.93
C ARG A 775 4.93 -49.82 -4.20
N ARG A 776 5.36 -51.02 -3.76
CA ARG A 776 6.77 -51.32 -3.43
C ARG A 776 7.38 -50.60 -2.22
N PHE A 777 6.59 -50.18 -1.23
CA PHE A 777 7.14 -49.55 -0.02
C PHE A 777 7.86 -50.57 0.90
N SER A 778 8.94 -50.14 1.57
CA SER A 778 9.67 -50.97 2.54
C SER A 778 8.85 -51.28 3.80
N ASP A 779 7.89 -50.42 4.15
CA ASP A 779 6.92 -50.63 5.24
C ASP A 779 5.48 -50.59 4.69
N ASN A 780 4.54 -49.87 5.34
CA ASN A 780 3.14 -49.91 4.95
C ASN A 780 2.88 -48.98 3.75
N ALA A 781 1.93 -49.35 2.89
CA ALA A 781 1.41 -48.40 1.92
C ALA A 781 0.68 -47.25 2.62
N ILE A 782 -0.08 -47.55 3.67
CA ILE A 782 -0.70 -46.54 4.54
C ILE A 782 -0.45 -46.94 6.00
N ASN A 783 0.15 -46.04 6.77
CA ASN A 783 0.43 -46.22 8.19
C ASN A 783 -0.23 -45.14 9.04
N GLY A 784 -0.89 -45.55 10.11
CA GLY A 784 -1.54 -44.72 11.10
C GLY A 784 -0.96 -44.88 12.50
N ALA A 785 0.30 -45.31 12.63
CA ALA A 785 1.00 -45.49 13.91
C ALA A 785 1.57 -44.18 14.48
N LEU A 786 1.96 -44.21 15.75
CA LEU A 786 2.58 -43.08 16.45
C LEU A 786 4.00 -42.82 15.91
N PHE A 787 4.39 -41.54 15.81
CA PHE A 787 5.82 -41.21 15.79
C PHE A 787 6.45 -41.66 17.12
N SER A 788 7.77 -41.88 17.14
CA SER A 788 8.51 -42.46 18.27
C SER A 788 8.50 -41.62 19.59
N ASP A 789 7.63 -40.62 19.72
CA ASP A 789 7.56 -39.64 20.82
C ASP A 789 6.48 -39.90 21.88
N GLY A 790 5.65 -40.95 21.74
CA GLY A 790 5.04 -41.64 22.88
C GLY A 790 3.95 -40.93 23.70
N LEU A 791 3.22 -39.95 23.16
CA LEU A 791 2.04 -39.37 23.85
C LEU A 791 0.87 -39.05 22.90
N GLY A 792 -0.31 -39.65 23.14
CA GLY A 792 -1.61 -39.14 22.69
C GLY A 792 -2.23 -39.82 21.46
N ALA A 793 -3.53 -40.12 21.54
CA ALA A 793 -4.34 -40.94 20.63
C ALA A 793 -4.12 -40.71 19.11
N THR A 794 -3.93 -41.79 18.35
CA THR A 794 -4.05 -41.76 16.89
C THR A 794 -5.54 -41.67 16.53
N GLU A 795 -6.02 -40.54 16.07
CA GLU A 795 -7.42 -40.40 15.60
C GLU A 795 -7.45 -40.32 14.08
N TRP A 796 -8.15 -41.24 13.42
CA TRP A 796 -8.32 -41.27 11.96
C TRP A 796 -9.81 -41.23 11.61
N HIS A 797 -10.27 -40.11 11.07
CA HIS A 797 -11.68 -39.88 10.71
C HIS A 797 -11.93 -40.30 9.26
N GLY A 798 -11.95 -41.61 9.07
CA GLY A 798 -12.37 -42.24 7.83
C GLY A 798 -11.29 -42.35 6.75
N LEU A 799 -11.34 -43.48 6.06
CA LEU A 799 -10.49 -43.82 4.91
C LEU A 799 -11.40 -44.26 3.77
N LYS A 800 -11.19 -43.77 2.55
CA LYS A 800 -11.89 -44.23 1.35
C LYS A 800 -10.88 -44.64 0.29
N LEU A 801 -10.87 -45.90 -0.07
CA LEU A 801 -10.11 -46.46 -1.19
C LEU A 801 -11.10 -46.81 -2.30
N ILE A 802 -10.98 -46.16 -3.45
CA ILE A 802 -11.92 -46.34 -4.57
C ILE A 802 -11.11 -46.62 -5.82
N ASN A 803 -11.22 -47.83 -6.37
CA ASN A 803 -10.46 -48.30 -7.54
C ASN A 803 -8.94 -48.18 -7.38
N CYS A 804 -8.43 -48.30 -6.16
CA CYS A 804 -6.99 -48.22 -5.89
C CYS A 804 -6.30 -49.56 -6.17
N LEU A 805 -5.05 -49.52 -6.58
CA LEU A 805 -4.19 -50.71 -6.66
C LEU A 805 -3.07 -50.54 -5.63
N ILE A 806 -2.97 -51.45 -4.67
CA ILE A 806 -1.88 -51.48 -3.69
C ILE A 806 -1.10 -52.78 -3.89
N GLU A 807 0.20 -52.74 -4.14
CA GLU A 807 0.96 -53.97 -4.41
C GLU A 807 2.40 -53.96 -3.92
N ASN A 808 2.93 -55.15 -3.61
CA ASN A 808 4.34 -55.40 -3.28
C ASN A 808 4.89 -54.51 -2.15
N SER A 809 4.04 -53.99 -1.26
CA SER A 809 4.44 -53.17 -0.12
C SER A 809 4.56 -54.07 1.11
N ASN A 810 5.47 -53.74 2.03
CA ASN A 810 5.76 -54.54 3.22
C ASN A 810 6.16 -55.99 2.89
N ARG A 811 7.06 -56.16 1.90
CA ARG A 811 7.44 -57.48 1.35
C ARG A 811 8.76 -58.04 1.92
N TYR A 812 9.58 -57.22 2.58
CA TYR A 812 10.92 -57.61 3.02
C TYR A 812 11.29 -56.93 4.36
N HIS A 813 11.33 -57.69 5.46
CA HIS A 813 12.16 -57.35 6.62
C HIS A 813 13.22 -58.43 6.86
N VAL A 814 14.41 -57.94 7.17
CA VAL A 814 15.72 -58.59 7.21
C VAL A 814 15.87 -59.51 8.41
N THR A 815 16.52 -60.66 8.20
CA THR A 815 17.06 -61.54 9.25
C THR A 815 17.88 -60.75 10.28
N GLY A 816 17.35 -60.48 11.48
CA GLY A 816 18.18 -60.00 12.60
C GLY A 816 17.58 -58.99 13.59
N LYS A 817 16.36 -58.49 13.41
CA LYS A 817 15.62 -57.80 14.48
C LYS A 817 14.47 -58.68 14.95
N GLY A 818 14.35 -58.83 16.27
CA GLY A 818 13.40 -59.74 16.90
C GLY A 818 11.97 -59.60 16.36
N ASP A 819 11.37 -60.76 16.10
CA ASP A 819 10.03 -60.94 15.56
C ASP A 819 8.96 -60.44 16.53
N ASP A 820 8.64 -59.14 16.50
CA ASP A 820 7.40 -58.63 17.10
C ASP A 820 6.36 -58.41 15.99
N ALA A 821 5.41 -59.34 15.94
CA ALA A 821 4.30 -59.47 14.99
C ALA A 821 3.56 -58.15 14.64
N SER A 822 3.54 -57.74 13.37
CA SER A 822 2.43 -57.00 12.70
C SER A 822 2.84 -56.44 11.31
N GLU A 823 2.75 -57.25 10.25
CA GLU A 823 3.20 -56.87 8.89
C GLU A 823 2.02 -56.56 7.94
N ALA A 824 1.39 -55.38 8.03
CA ALA A 824 0.27 -54.98 7.17
C ALA A 824 0.63 -54.05 5.99
N MET A 825 -0.11 -54.11 4.89
CA MET A 825 -0.02 -53.13 3.79
C MET A 825 -0.72 -51.83 4.16
N ILE A 826 -1.81 -51.90 4.90
CA ILE A 826 -2.46 -50.76 5.52
C ILE A 826 -2.56 -51.06 7.01
N ARG A 827 -2.00 -50.18 7.83
CA ARG A 827 -2.13 -50.24 9.28
C ARG A 827 -2.69 -48.92 9.76
N ILE A 828 -3.82 -48.90 10.45
CA ILE A 828 -4.38 -47.66 11.00
C ILE A 828 -4.81 -47.87 12.43
N ASN A 829 -4.25 -47.05 13.33
CA ASN A 829 -4.63 -47.05 14.73
C ASN A 829 -5.67 -45.95 15.01
N GLY A 830 -6.73 -46.30 15.74
CA GLY A 830 -7.74 -45.37 16.27
C GLY A 830 -8.68 -44.71 15.25
N ILE A 831 -9.32 -45.54 14.44
CA ILE A 831 -10.36 -45.12 13.49
C ILE A 831 -11.66 -44.76 14.22
N ILE A 832 -12.30 -43.65 13.84
CA ILE A 832 -13.54 -43.14 14.48
C ILE A 832 -14.77 -43.21 13.55
N ASP A 833 -14.61 -43.07 12.23
CA ASP A 833 -15.71 -43.10 11.25
C ASP A 833 -15.71 -44.39 10.41
N SER A 834 -15.71 -44.29 9.07
CA SER A 834 -15.85 -45.43 8.15
C SER A 834 -14.57 -45.69 7.36
N VAL A 835 -14.28 -46.95 7.09
CA VAL A 835 -13.28 -47.35 6.09
C VAL A 835 -14.02 -47.94 4.88
N VAL A 836 -14.04 -47.24 3.76
CA VAL A 836 -14.72 -47.71 2.54
C VAL A 836 -13.66 -48.20 1.56
N VAL A 837 -13.76 -49.44 1.09
CA VAL A 837 -12.85 -50.01 0.09
C VAL A 837 -13.68 -50.55 -1.06
N THR A 838 -13.65 -49.89 -2.21
CA THR A 838 -14.50 -50.22 -3.36
C THR A 838 -13.65 -50.36 -4.62
N GLY A 839 -13.87 -51.42 -5.40
CA GLY A 839 -13.19 -51.66 -6.68
C GLY A 839 -11.67 -51.76 -6.59
N SER A 840 -11.10 -51.88 -5.38
CA SER A 840 -9.67 -51.77 -5.13
C SER A 840 -9.02 -53.16 -5.15
N THR A 841 -7.79 -53.22 -5.64
CA THR A 841 -7.00 -54.43 -5.76
C THR A 841 -5.79 -54.34 -4.83
N MET A 842 -5.58 -55.34 -3.97
CA MET A 842 -4.39 -55.43 -3.12
C MET A 842 -3.62 -56.71 -3.45
N GLN A 843 -2.32 -56.61 -3.75
CA GLN A 843 -1.52 -57.75 -4.20
C GLN A 843 -0.17 -57.91 -3.51
N ASN A 844 0.28 -59.15 -3.32
CA ASN A 844 1.64 -59.51 -2.91
C ASN A 844 2.15 -58.82 -1.61
N GLY A 845 1.31 -58.74 -0.57
CA GLY A 845 1.69 -58.31 0.78
C GLY A 845 1.48 -59.40 1.83
N ALA A 846 2.11 -59.24 3.01
CA ALA A 846 2.04 -60.20 4.12
C ALA A 846 0.68 -60.19 4.84
N VAL A 847 0.16 -59.02 5.22
CA VAL A 847 -1.22 -58.77 5.70
C VAL A 847 -1.80 -57.59 4.91
N PHE A 848 -3.08 -57.62 4.52
CA PHE A 848 -3.64 -56.56 3.67
C PHE A 848 -4.05 -55.31 4.47
N MET A 849 -4.81 -55.48 5.55
CA MET A 849 -5.25 -54.36 6.38
C MET A 849 -5.30 -54.76 7.86
N GLU A 850 -4.73 -53.91 8.72
CA GLU A 850 -4.86 -53.92 10.18
C GLU A 850 -5.50 -52.62 10.64
N LEU A 851 -6.70 -52.69 11.22
CA LEU A 851 -7.47 -51.52 11.62
C LEU A 851 -7.81 -51.59 13.11
N PHE A 852 -7.41 -50.60 13.89
CA PHE A 852 -7.76 -50.48 15.31
C PHE A 852 -8.76 -49.33 15.48
N THR A 853 -9.87 -49.55 16.18
CA THR A 853 -10.89 -48.51 16.43
C THR A 853 -10.71 -47.86 17.81
N HIS A 854 -11.15 -46.60 17.97
CA HIS A 854 -11.27 -45.94 19.27
C HIS A 854 -12.61 -46.27 19.97
N THR A 855 -12.70 -46.03 21.29
CA THR A 855 -13.81 -46.44 22.17
C THR A 855 -15.21 -45.90 21.83
N SER A 856 -15.33 -44.96 20.87
CA SER A 856 -16.55 -44.23 20.53
C SER A 856 -16.98 -44.28 19.05
N GLY A 857 -16.21 -44.91 18.15
CA GLY A 857 -16.38 -44.76 16.69
C GLY A 857 -17.08 -45.91 15.96
N LYS A 858 -17.94 -45.60 14.98
CA LYS A 858 -18.67 -46.62 14.19
C LYS A 858 -17.88 -47.05 12.95
N LEU A 859 -17.01 -48.05 13.07
CA LEU A 859 -16.30 -48.62 11.92
C LEU A 859 -17.26 -49.30 10.96
N THR A 860 -17.58 -48.62 9.85
CA THR A 860 -18.25 -49.26 8.72
C THR A 860 -17.23 -49.63 7.65
N LEU A 861 -16.96 -50.93 7.51
CA LEU A 861 -16.19 -51.45 6.38
C LEU A 861 -17.15 -51.75 5.25
N VAL A 862 -17.02 -51.12 4.10
CA VAL A 862 -17.81 -51.46 2.91
C VAL A 862 -16.84 -51.93 1.83
N GLY A 863 -16.77 -53.25 1.65
CA GLY A 863 -15.98 -53.91 0.61
C GLY A 863 -16.86 -54.29 -0.58
N GLN A 864 -16.74 -53.63 -1.74
CA GLN A 864 -17.46 -54.02 -2.96
C GLN A 864 -16.48 -54.25 -4.12
N SER A 865 -16.59 -55.37 -4.82
CA SER A 865 -15.83 -55.70 -6.05
C SER A 865 -14.30 -55.55 -5.91
N ASN A 866 -13.72 -55.96 -4.78
CA ASN A 866 -12.29 -55.88 -4.49
C ASN A 866 -11.56 -57.20 -4.84
N SER A 867 -10.28 -57.11 -5.19
CA SER A 867 -9.45 -58.29 -5.47
C SER A 867 -8.24 -58.34 -4.53
N PHE A 868 -8.08 -59.43 -3.80
CA PHE A 868 -6.93 -59.68 -2.92
C PHE A 868 -6.16 -60.89 -3.45
N ASN A 869 -4.90 -60.71 -3.86
CA ASN A 869 -4.11 -61.77 -4.49
C ASN A 869 -2.69 -61.84 -3.91
N THR A 870 -2.21 -63.01 -3.50
CA THR A 870 -0.85 -63.16 -2.96
C THR A 870 -0.04 -64.14 -3.82
N THR A 871 1.22 -63.81 -4.08
CA THR A 871 2.16 -64.69 -4.80
C THR A 871 3.35 -64.99 -3.88
N ILE A 872 3.42 -66.20 -3.34
CA ILE A 872 4.55 -66.66 -2.52
C ILE A 872 5.72 -67.02 -3.44
N LYS A 873 6.92 -66.48 -3.16
CA LYS A 873 8.21 -67.11 -3.52
C LYS A 873 8.64 -67.93 -2.29
N GLU A 874 8.86 -69.22 -2.46
CA GLU A 874 9.32 -70.13 -1.40
C GLU A 874 10.59 -69.61 -0.72
N PHE A 875 10.59 -69.56 0.62
CA PHE A 875 11.81 -69.38 1.41
C PHE A 875 12.00 -70.57 2.34
N GLY A 876 13.20 -71.15 2.30
CA GLY A 876 13.61 -72.33 3.05
C GLY A 876 13.59 -72.09 4.56
N CYS A 877 13.16 -73.12 5.30
CA CYS A 877 12.97 -73.10 6.74
C CYS A 877 14.30 -73.06 7.53
N VAL A 878 14.41 -72.16 8.52
CA VAL A 878 15.32 -72.33 9.68
C VAL A 878 14.66 -71.78 10.97
N GLY A 879 14.40 -72.68 11.94
CA GLY A 879 14.61 -72.47 13.38
C GLY A 879 13.68 -71.59 14.27
N MET A 880 12.55 -72.16 14.72
CA MET A 880 11.88 -72.07 16.05
C MET A 880 11.84 -70.78 16.93
N VAL A 881 10.63 -70.25 17.21
CA VAL A 881 9.92 -69.99 18.51
C VAL A 881 8.40 -69.86 18.22
N PRO A 882 7.44 -70.33 19.06
CA PRO A 882 6.02 -70.29 18.73
C PRO A 882 5.37 -68.94 19.07
N THR A 883 5.51 -67.97 18.18
CA THR A 883 4.66 -66.77 18.13
C THR A 883 3.42 -67.10 17.29
N VAL A 884 2.25 -66.63 17.74
CA VAL A 884 0.93 -66.96 17.16
C VAL A 884 0.89 -66.59 15.67
N ASN A 885 1.07 -67.61 14.83
CA ASN A 885 1.09 -67.50 13.38
C ASN A 885 -0.36 -67.47 12.88
N VAL A 886 -0.95 -66.28 12.78
CA VAL A 886 -2.21 -66.07 12.06
C VAL A 886 -1.90 -66.15 10.56
N GLY A 887 -2.66 -66.97 9.83
CA GLY A 887 -2.45 -67.25 8.40
C GLY A 887 -2.28 -66.01 7.52
N LYS A 888 -1.31 -66.08 6.61
CA LYS A 888 -0.67 -64.97 5.85
C LYS A 888 -1.52 -64.30 4.76
N SER A 889 -2.82 -64.06 4.96
CA SER A 889 -3.68 -63.31 4.03
C SER A 889 -5.04 -62.94 4.66
N GLY A 890 -5.34 -61.66 4.88
CA GLY A 890 -6.63 -61.24 5.45
C GLY A 890 -6.80 -59.74 5.73
N ILE A 891 -8.05 -59.33 5.99
CA ILE A 891 -8.41 -58.06 6.64
C ILE A 891 -8.59 -58.37 8.14
N LEU A 892 -7.78 -57.72 8.99
CA LEU A 892 -7.80 -57.87 10.43
C LEU A 892 -8.32 -56.59 11.08
N VAL A 893 -9.41 -56.70 11.83
CA VAL A 893 -10.06 -55.55 12.48
C VAL A 893 -10.07 -55.78 13.98
N PHE A 894 -9.42 -54.87 14.71
CA PHE A 894 -9.40 -54.82 16.16
C PHE A 894 -10.35 -53.72 16.66
N ALA A 895 -11.41 -54.11 17.35
CA ALA A 895 -12.32 -53.15 17.99
C ALA A 895 -11.97 -53.00 19.48
N GLN A 896 -11.28 -51.91 19.85
CA GLN A 896 -10.99 -51.63 21.27
C GLN A 896 -12.07 -50.69 21.85
N GLY A 897 -12.90 -51.19 22.79
CA GLY A 897 -13.84 -50.36 23.60
C GLY A 897 -15.35 -50.58 23.38
N SER A 898 -16.16 -49.62 23.83
CA SER A 898 -17.64 -49.61 23.84
C SER A 898 -18.31 -49.25 22.49
N ALA A 899 -17.60 -49.40 21.37
CA ALA A 899 -18.03 -48.89 20.07
C ALA A 899 -18.83 -49.92 19.25
N ASP A 900 -19.80 -49.46 18.45
CA ASP A 900 -20.53 -50.29 17.50
C ASP A 900 -19.74 -50.43 16.19
N ALA A 901 -19.18 -51.60 15.88
CA ALA A 901 -18.50 -51.86 14.61
C ALA A 901 -19.44 -52.59 13.64
N THR A 902 -19.52 -52.17 12.38
CA THR A 902 -20.28 -52.89 11.34
C THR A 902 -19.39 -53.20 10.14
N VAL A 903 -19.03 -54.46 9.95
CA VAL A 903 -18.25 -54.91 8.79
C VAL A 903 -19.21 -55.40 7.71
N ILE A 904 -19.26 -54.73 6.57
CA ILE A 904 -20.07 -55.10 5.39
C ILE A 904 -19.13 -55.51 4.27
N LEU A 905 -19.02 -56.80 4.01
CA LEU A 905 -18.26 -57.35 2.89
C LEU A 905 -19.26 -57.88 1.88
N GLY A 906 -19.45 -57.17 0.77
CA GLY A 906 -20.39 -57.63 -0.23
C GLY A 906 -20.59 -56.76 -1.46
N ASP A 907 -20.79 -57.41 -2.60
CA ASP A 907 -21.07 -56.74 -3.87
C ASP A 907 -22.57 -56.44 -4.04
N LYS A 908 -22.87 -55.34 -4.72
CA LYS A 908 -24.17 -54.95 -5.22
C LYS A 908 -24.19 -54.93 -6.77
N ALA A 909 -23.56 -55.90 -7.43
CA ALA A 909 -23.62 -56.04 -8.89
C ALA A 909 -24.22 -57.41 -9.28
N ARG A 910 -25.54 -57.46 -9.51
CA ARG A 910 -26.26 -58.69 -9.96
C ARG A 910 -26.03 -59.06 -11.44
N SER A 911 -25.07 -58.47 -12.13
CA SER A 911 -24.90 -58.71 -13.58
C SER A 911 -23.53 -58.29 -14.08
N ASN A 912 -22.48 -59.02 -13.71
CA ASN A 912 -21.29 -59.15 -14.57
C ASN A 912 -20.45 -60.35 -14.14
N THR A 913 -20.22 -61.28 -15.05
CA THR A 913 -19.65 -62.62 -14.81
C THR A 913 -18.15 -62.63 -14.48
N LEU A 914 -17.52 -61.49 -14.18
CA LEU A 914 -16.06 -61.42 -14.03
C LEU A 914 -15.50 -60.52 -12.91
N ILE A 915 -16.32 -59.94 -12.04
CA ILE A 915 -15.81 -59.17 -10.89
C ILE A 915 -16.62 -59.54 -9.66
N GLY A 916 -16.34 -60.73 -9.13
CA GLY A 916 -16.65 -61.08 -7.74
C GLY A 916 -15.40 -60.83 -6.88
N ASN A 917 -15.58 -60.70 -5.56
CA ASN A 917 -14.46 -60.80 -4.62
C ASN A 917 -13.84 -62.21 -4.72
N THR A 918 -12.96 -62.47 -5.68
CA THR A 918 -12.36 -63.79 -5.90
C THR A 918 -11.10 -63.93 -5.05
N PHE A 919 -11.22 -64.53 -3.88
CA PHE A 919 -10.07 -64.95 -3.08
C PHE A 919 -9.38 -66.10 -3.80
N THR A 920 -8.21 -65.86 -4.40
CA THR A 920 -7.47 -66.89 -5.14
C THR A 920 -6.07 -67.06 -4.55
N ASN A 921 -5.86 -68.23 -3.92
CA ASN A 921 -4.60 -68.92 -3.62
C ASN A 921 -3.87 -68.75 -2.25
N CYS A 922 -3.45 -69.93 -1.76
CA CYS A 922 -2.50 -70.36 -0.71
C CYS A 922 -2.65 -69.94 0.77
N ALA A 923 -2.97 -70.94 1.60
CA ALA A 923 -2.93 -71.00 3.08
C ALA A 923 -3.79 -69.99 3.86
N THR A 924 -4.98 -70.45 4.29
CA THR A 924 -5.87 -69.82 5.29
C THR A 924 -6.08 -68.31 5.09
N ALA A 925 -6.75 -67.93 4.00
CA ALA A 925 -7.30 -66.59 3.88
C ALA A 925 -8.39 -66.41 4.96
N SER A 926 -8.20 -65.47 5.88
CA SER A 926 -9.07 -65.27 7.03
C SER A 926 -9.61 -63.85 7.11
N VAL A 927 -10.93 -63.69 7.11
CA VAL A 927 -11.56 -62.46 7.62
C VAL A 927 -11.71 -62.65 9.12
N VAL A 928 -10.86 -61.97 9.88
CA VAL A 928 -10.81 -62.11 11.35
C VAL A 928 -11.34 -60.82 11.95
N VAL A 929 -12.56 -60.89 12.50
CA VAL A 929 -13.10 -59.85 13.39
C VAL A 929 -12.89 -60.37 14.81
N ALA A 930 -11.68 -60.21 15.33
CA ALA A 930 -11.33 -60.77 16.63
C ALA A 930 -11.00 -59.68 17.64
N HIS A 931 -11.41 -59.97 18.88
CA HIS A 931 -11.03 -59.28 20.10
C HIS A 931 -11.82 -57.98 20.39
N GLN A 932 -12.83 -58.12 21.27
CA GLN A 932 -13.44 -57.03 22.03
C GLN A 932 -13.06 -57.27 23.50
N THR A 933 -12.38 -56.32 24.14
CA THR A 933 -11.92 -56.45 25.54
C THR A 933 -12.87 -55.82 26.57
N ALA A 934 -14.01 -55.24 26.18
CA ALA A 934 -14.94 -54.62 27.13
C ALA A 934 -16.42 -54.65 26.67
N ALA A 935 -17.33 -54.88 27.62
CA ALA A 935 -18.61 -55.57 27.45
C ALA A 935 -19.86 -54.70 27.16
N THR A 936 -19.86 -53.74 26.22
CA THR A 936 -21.08 -52.92 25.96
C THR A 936 -21.42 -52.55 24.50
N GLY A 937 -20.58 -52.82 23.49
CA GLY A 937 -20.86 -52.45 22.08
C GLY A 937 -21.49 -53.57 21.22
N THR A 938 -22.15 -53.20 20.11
CA THR A 938 -22.72 -54.13 19.11
C THR A 938 -21.77 -54.33 17.93
N VAL A 939 -21.38 -55.57 17.62
CA VAL A 939 -20.59 -55.91 16.42
C VAL A 939 -21.49 -56.53 15.36
N GLY A 940 -21.66 -55.84 14.24
CA GLY A 940 -22.38 -56.29 13.05
C GLY A 940 -21.43 -56.84 11.97
N VAL A 941 -21.68 -58.03 11.42
CA VAL A 941 -20.95 -58.56 10.26
C VAL A 941 -21.95 -58.95 9.16
N ILE A 942 -21.93 -58.26 8.02
CA ILE A 942 -22.78 -58.58 6.87
C ILE A 942 -21.89 -59.10 5.74
N LEU A 943 -21.99 -60.38 5.44
CA LEU A 943 -21.38 -61.02 4.27
C LEU A 943 -22.46 -61.16 3.19
N PHE A 944 -22.39 -60.39 2.12
CA PHE A 944 -23.44 -60.34 1.11
C PHE A 944 -22.91 -60.56 -0.31
N GLY A 945 -23.46 -61.49 -1.11
CA GLY A 945 -23.16 -61.50 -2.55
C GLY A 945 -21.72 -61.87 -2.96
N ASN A 946 -20.95 -62.52 -2.10
CA ASN A 946 -19.56 -62.92 -2.38
C ASN A 946 -19.49 -64.29 -3.08
N GLN A 947 -18.45 -64.52 -3.88
CA GLN A 947 -18.11 -65.84 -4.41
C GLN A 947 -16.81 -66.35 -3.76
N PHE A 948 -16.87 -67.47 -3.05
CA PHE A 948 -15.72 -68.08 -2.41
C PHE A 948 -15.21 -69.26 -3.24
N ILE A 949 -13.94 -69.22 -3.64
CA ILE A 949 -13.24 -70.33 -4.31
C ILE A 949 -12.22 -70.90 -3.32
N VAL A 950 -12.38 -72.18 -2.98
CA VAL A 950 -11.47 -72.90 -2.08
C VAL A 950 -10.58 -73.81 -2.92
N ASN A 951 -9.28 -73.49 -2.99
CA ASN A 951 -8.25 -74.34 -3.58
C ASN A 951 -7.40 -74.97 -2.46
N ASP A 952 -7.27 -76.28 -2.49
CA ASP A 952 -6.43 -77.03 -1.57
C ASP A 952 -5.04 -77.24 -2.18
N HIS A 953 -4.01 -76.68 -1.54
CA HIS A 953 -2.67 -77.25 -1.63
C HIS A 953 -1.85 -76.80 -0.41
N LEU A 954 -1.63 -77.73 0.53
CA LEU A 954 -0.39 -77.92 1.29
C LEU A 954 -0.52 -79.22 2.11
N THR A 955 0.20 -80.26 1.73
CA THR A 955 0.43 -81.44 2.57
C THR A 955 1.20 -81.01 3.82
N GLY A 956 0.54 -81.01 4.98
CA GLY A 956 1.19 -80.70 6.26
C GLY A 956 2.18 -81.79 6.67
N PRO A 957 3.26 -81.45 7.41
CA PRO A 957 4.17 -82.45 7.95
C PRO A 957 3.49 -83.25 9.07
N SER A 958 3.73 -84.55 9.06
CA SER A 958 3.27 -85.49 10.08
C SER A 958 3.89 -85.20 11.45
N GLY A 959 3.04 -84.89 12.45
CA GLY A 959 3.44 -84.85 13.85
C GLY A 959 2.96 -83.62 14.62
N CYS A 960 1.69 -83.60 15.02
CA CYS A 960 1.24 -82.81 16.17
C CYS A 960 0.36 -83.71 17.08
N PRO A 961 0.58 -83.73 18.41
CA PRO A 961 -0.16 -84.59 19.31
C PRO A 961 -1.60 -84.10 19.50
N ASP A 962 -2.54 -85.04 19.51
CA ASP A 962 -3.95 -84.79 19.84
C ASP A 962 -4.12 -84.20 21.26
N GLY A 963 -4.92 -83.15 21.35
CA GLY A 963 -5.63 -82.81 22.59
C GLY A 963 -5.12 -81.62 23.40
N GLN A 964 -5.02 -80.43 22.82
CA GLN A 964 -5.26 -79.17 23.55
C GLN A 964 -5.86 -78.13 22.58
N TRP A 965 -7.16 -77.85 22.71
CA TRP A 965 -7.82 -76.78 21.97
C TRP A 965 -7.38 -75.44 22.58
N MET A 966 -6.48 -74.73 21.91
CA MET A 966 -6.12 -73.35 22.28
C MET A 966 -7.33 -72.42 22.05
N THR A 967 -7.88 -71.93 23.16
CA THR A 967 -8.96 -70.96 23.21
C THR A 967 -8.44 -69.55 22.92
N THR A 968 -8.37 -69.17 21.64
CA THR A 968 -8.53 -67.81 21.09
C THR A 968 -7.89 -67.73 19.72
N SER A 969 -8.66 -68.00 18.66
CA SER A 969 -8.27 -67.67 17.29
C SER A 969 -9.43 -67.92 16.34
N PHE A 970 -9.53 -67.11 15.28
CA PHE A 970 -10.24 -67.49 14.06
C PHE A 970 -9.34 -68.46 13.30
N ASN A 971 -9.42 -69.75 13.61
CA ASN A 971 -8.74 -70.75 12.82
C ASN A 971 -9.70 -71.24 11.74
N PHE A 972 -9.22 -71.29 10.50
CA PHE A 972 -9.94 -71.84 9.36
C PHE A 972 -9.51 -73.31 9.27
N PRO A 973 -10.24 -74.29 9.83
CA PRO A 973 -9.98 -75.68 9.48
C PRO A 973 -10.26 -75.81 7.99
N GLN A 974 -9.21 -76.07 7.20
CA GLN A 974 -9.27 -76.50 5.80
C GLN A 974 -10.44 -75.91 4.97
N GLY A 975 -10.50 -74.58 4.85
CA GLY A 975 -11.25 -73.93 3.76
C GLY A 975 -12.71 -73.52 4.01
N GLY A 976 -13.07 -72.95 5.17
CA GLY A 976 -14.40 -72.35 5.38
C GLY A 976 -14.44 -71.14 6.33
N VAL A 977 -15.47 -70.28 6.25
CA VAL A 977 -15.61 -69.04 7.05
C VAL A 977 -15.90 -69.39 8.52
N SER A 978 -15.11 -68.90 9.48
CA SER A 978 -15.36 -69.08 10.92
C SER A 978 -15.78 -67.75 11.58
N LEU A 979 -16.75 -67.73 12.49
CA LEU A 979 -17.19 -66.55 13.24
C LEU A 979 -17.07 -66.82 14.76
N ASN A 980 -16.06 -66.26 15.45
CA ASN A 980 -15.76 -66.55 16.87
C ASN A 980 -15.88 -65.32 17.81
N PRO A 981 -17.08 -64.98 18.30
CA PRO A 981 -17.29 -63.89 19.27
C PRO A 981 -16.93 -64.29 20.72
N ARG A 982 -16.36 -63.36 21.51
CA ARG A 982 -15.85 -63.65 22.87
C ARG A 982 -16.46 -62.82 24.01
N ALA A 983 -17.21 -61.74 23.74
CA ALA A 983 -18.05 -60.99 24.70
C ALA A 983 -18.87 -59.86 24.00
N GLY A 984 -20.14 -59.60 24.38
CA GLY A 984 -20.95 -58.48 23.84
C GLY A 984 -22.16 -58.86 22.94
N THR A 985 -22.79 -57.88 22.26
CA THR A 985 -23.90 -58.13 21.31
C THR A 985 -23.35 -58.32 19.90
N TYR A 986 -23.60 -59.46 19.25
CA TYR A 986 -23.08 -59.75 17.91
C TYR A 986 -24.20 -60.03 16.92
N ASN A 987 -24.27 -59.30 15.82
CA ASN A 987 -25.21 -59.59 14.74
C ASN A 987 -24.42 -59.98 13.50
N ALA A 988 -24.70 -61.12 12.88
CA ALA A 988 -24.11 -61.47 11.60
C ALA A 988 -25.18 -61.84 10.58
N ILE A 989 -25.05 -61.37 9.36
CA ILE A 989 -25.92 -61.71 8.24
C ILE A 989 -25.05 -62.22 7.10
N VAL A 990 -25.17 -63.48 6.73
CA VAL A 990 -24.49 -64.10 5.59
C VAL A 990 -25.54 -64.36 4.53
N GLU A 991 -25.62 -63.57 3.46
CA GLU A 991 -26.68 -63.75 2.48
C GLU A 991 -26.29 -63.61 1.01
N ASN A 992 -26.98 -64.35 0.13
CA ASN A 992 -26.77 -64.31 -1.33
C ASN A 992 -25.32 -64.65 -1.79
N ASN A 993 -24.51 -65.35 -0.99
CA ASN A 993 -23.15 -65.75 -1.35
C ASN A 993 -23.12 -67.08 -2.12
N VAL A 994 -22.08 -67.32 -2.92
CA VAL A 994 -21.82 -68.60 -3.63
C VAL A 994 -20.53 -69.23 -3.11
N PHE A 995 -20.59 -70.44 -2.57
CA PHE A 995 -19.45 -71.22 -2.09
C PHE A 995 -19.12 -72.32 -3.10
N THR A 996 -17.94 -72.24 -3.72
CA THR A 996 -17.46 -73.16 -4.75
C THR A 996 -16.18 -73.87 -4.29
N GLN A 997 -16.19 -75.20 -4.27
CA GLN A 997 -15.02 -76.04 -4.00
C GLN A 997 -14.41 -76.55 -5.32
N VAL A 998 -13.08 -76.58 -5.43
CA VAL A 998 -12.38 -77.19 -6.58
C VAL A 998 -11.51 -78.37 -6.10
N ASN A 999 -12.03 -79.60 -6.25
CA ASN A 999 -11.40 -80.94 -6.07
C ASN A 999 -10.72 -81.25 -4.72
N ARG A 1000 -11.00 -82.45 -4.17
CA ARG A 1000 -10.44 -82.97 -2.90
C ARG A 1000 -8.97 -83.41 -3.05
N ALA A 1001 -8.16 -83.11 -2.02
CA ALA A 1001 -7.11 -84.00 -1.53
C ALA A 1001 -7.39 -84.32 -0.04
N GLU A 1002 -6.89 -85.46 0.42
CA GLU A 1002 -7.36 -86.17 1.62
C GLU A 1002 -7.29 -85.38 2.94
N GLY A 1003 -8.35 -85.49 3.74
CA GLY A 1003 -8.27 -85.24 5.19
C GLY A 1003 -8.74 -83.87 5.69
N GLY A 1004 -9.41 -83.05 4.87
CA GLY A 1004 -10.06 -81.84 5.39
C GLY A 1004 -11.39 -81.21 4.98
N TYR A 1005 -12.14 -80.72 5.98
CA TYR A 1005 -13.53 -80.33 5.84
C TYR A 1005 -13.69 -78.80 5.84
N GLY A 1006 -13.92 -78.19 4.67
CA GLY A 1006 -14.38 -76.80 4.62
C GLY A 1006 -15.80 -76.70 5.18
N ALA A 1007 -16.06 -75.75 6.08
CA ALA A 1007 -17.39 -75.50 6.66
C ALA A 1007 -17.57 -74.01 7.04
N LEU A 1008 -18.76 -73.43 6.86
CA LEU A 1008 -19.14 -72.18 7.54
C LEU A 1008 -19.29 -72.47 9.03
N THR A 1009 -18.27 -72.15 9.82
CA THR A 1009 -18.25 -72.34 11.27
C THR A 1009 -18.79 -71.10 11.98
N ILE A 1010 -19.78 -71.26 12.86
CA ILE A 1010 -20.34 -70.15 13.64
C ILE A 1010 -20.28 -70.49 15.11
N THR A 1011 -19.56 -69.69 15.89
CA THR A 1011 -19.44 -69.87 17.33
C THR A 1011 -20.33 -68.87 18.08
N ALA A 1012 -20.98 -69.31 19.16
CA ALA A 1012 -21.79 -68.44 20.00
C ALA A 1012 -20.90 -67.55 20.89
N ALA A 1013 -21.39 -66.37 21.29
CA ALA A 1013 -20.61 -65.48 22.16
C ALA A 1013 -20.43 -66.06 23.57
N GLU A 1014 -19.19 -66.07 24.04
CA GLU A 1014 -18.88 -66.24 25.47
C GLU A 1014 -19.45 -65.03 26.25
N ASN A 1015 -20.53 -65.23 27.03
CA ASN A 1015 -21.13 -64.21 27.92
C ASN A 1015 -21.80 -62.97 27.24
N GLY A 1016 -22.49 -63.13 26.10
CA GLY A 1016 -23.21 -62.03 25.42
C GLY A 1016 -24.45 -62.47 24.63
N THR A 1017 -25.08 -61.58 23.85
CA THR A 1017 -26.20 -61.95 22.94
C THR A 1017 -25.74 -62.00 21.49
N SER A 1018 -26.03 -63.05 20.73
CA SER A 1018 -25.69 -63.10 19.29
C SER A 1018 -26.89 -63.37 18.40
N GLN A 1019 -27.01 -62.74 17.24
CA GLN A 1019 -27.98 -63.06 16.19
C GLN A 1019 -27.26 -63.33 14.87
N PHE A 1020 -27.31 -64.55 14.36
CA PHE A 1020 -26.78 -64.95 13.06
C PHE A 1020 -27.92 -65.21 12.10
N ILE A 1021 -27.86 -64.68 10.88
CA ILE A 1021 -28.83 -64.91 9.81
C ILE A 1021 -28.06 -65.31 8.56
N VAL A 1022 -28.14 -66.57 8.16
CA VAL A 1022 -27.51 -67.10 6.95
C VAL A 1022 -28.61 -67.37 5.93
N ARG A 1023 -28.73 -66.62 4.84
CA ARG A 1023 -29.85 -66.82 3.92
C ARG A 1023 -29.57 -66.63 2.43
N ASN A 1024 -30.31 -67.31 1.56
CA ASN A 1024 -30.15 -67.22 0.09
C ASN A 1024 -28.72 -67.56 -0.41
N ASN A 1025 -27.88 -68.27 0.34
CA ASN A 1025 -26.53 -68.63 -0.12
C ASN A 1025 -26.57 -69.93 -0.94
N THR A 1026 -25.69 -70.09 -1.93
CA THR A 1026 -25.54 -71.31 -2.74
C THR A 1026 -24.23 -72.01 -2.40
N PHE A 1027 -24.28 -73.26 -1.97
CA PHE A 1027 -23.11 -74.15 -1.85
C PHE A 1027 -23.08 -75.05 -3.08
N ASP A 1028 -22.32 -74.64 -4.09
CA ASP A 1028 -22.43 -75.10 -5.48
C ASP A 1028 -21.75 -76.46 -5.75
N LYS A 1029 -21.06 -77.02 -4.74
CA LYS A 1029 -20.37 -78.32 -4.78
C LYS A 1029 -20.66 -79.11 -3.49
N PRO A 1030 -20.58 -80.46 -3.47
CA PRO A 1030 -20.88 -81.26 -2.29
C PRO A 1030 -19.81 -81.11 -1.18
N TRP A 1031 -20.19 -80.56 -0.03
CA TRP A 1031 -19.37 -80.44 1.18
C TRP A 1031 -19.79 -81.51 2.20
N ASP A 1032 -18.86 -82.03 3.00
CA ASP A 1032 -19.18 -83.03 4.04
C ASP A 1032 -20.01 -82.42 5.19
N ALA A 1033 -19.75 -81.15 5.54
CA ALA A 1033 -20.56 -80.34 6.44
C ALA A 1033 -20.53 -78.85 6.03
N PRO A 1034 -21.42 -78.39 5.12
CA PRO A 1034 -21.46 -77.01 4.62
C PRO A 1034 -21.49 -75.94 5.73
N VAL A 1035 -22.17 -76.24 6.84
CA VAL A 1035 -22.29 -75.36 7.99
C VAL A 1035 -21.96 -76.13 9.27
N ARG A 1036 -21.08 -75.57 10.10
CA ARG A 1036 -20.81 -76.02 11.47
C ARG A 1036 -21.18 -74.91 12.45
N ILE A 1037 -21.80 -75.26 13.56
CA ILE A 1037 -22.18 -74.32 14.63
C ILE A 1037 -21.51 -74.83 15.90
N LEU A 1038 -20.84 -73.95 16.64
CA LEU A 1038 -20.08 -74.23 17.86
C LEU A 1038 -20.53 -73.26 18.96
N ALA A 1039 -21.60 -73.56 19.68
CA ALA A 1039 -22.04 -72.71 20.78
C ALA A 1039 -21.29 -73.08 22.07
N ASP A 1040 -20.06 -72.57 22.24
CA ASP A 1040 -19.18 -72.82 23.38
C ASP A 1040 -19.10 -71.56 24.31
N GLY A 1041 -20.03 -71.38 25.28
CA GLY A 1041 -19.94 -70.30 26.31
C GLY A 1041 -21.27 -69.65 26.76
N ASN A 1042 -21.36 -69.05 27.97
CA ASN A 1042 -22.64 -68.76 28.68
C ASN A 1042 -23.59 -67.67 28.09
N GLY A 1043 -23.44 -67.24 26.83
CA GLY A 1043 -24.30 -66.23 26.18
C GLY A 1043 -25.63 -66.76 25.61
N SER A 1044 -26.50 -65.86 25.13
CA SER A 1044 -27.74 -66.20 24.40
C SER A 1044 -27.59 -65.95 22.90
N SER A 1045 -27.72 -66.96 22.05
CA SER A 1045 -27.60 -66.82 20.59
C SER A 1045 -28.89 -67.17 19.86
N LYS A 1046 -29.18 -66.48 18.77
CA LYS A 1046 -30.23 -66.77 17.80
C LYS A 1046 -29.56 -66.97 16.44
N MET A 1047 -29.87 -68.04 15.74
CA MET A 1047 -29.27 -68.39 14.45
C MET A 1047 -30.39 -68.75 13.48
N GLN A 1048 -30.40 -68.20 12.27
CA GLN A 1048 -31.45 -68.41 11.28
C GLN A 1048 -30.84 -68.73 9.92
N PHE A 1049 -31.11 -69.92 9.39
CA PHE A 1049 -30.67 -70.35 8.08
C PHE A 1049 -31.88 -70.37 7.14
N MET A 1050 -31.96 -69.48 6.14
CA MET A 1050 -33.19 -69.32 5.33
C MET A 1050 -32.90 -69.34 3.82
N ASN A 1051 -33.64 -70.09 3.01
CA ASN A 1051 -33.52 -70.18 1.55
C ASN A 1051 -32.09 -70.43 1.04
N ASN A 1052 -31.21 -71.06 1.82
CA ASN A 1052 -29.90 -71.45 1.29
C ASN A 1052 -30.08 -72.66 0.36
N THR A 1053 -29.28 -72.73 -0.69
CA THR A 1053 -29.26 -73.82 -1.66
C THR A 1053 -28.02 -74.67 -1.42
N TYR A 1054 -28.23 -75.94 -1.11
CA TYR A 1054 -27.14 -76.92 -0.97
C TYR A 1054 -27.20 -77.89 -2.14
N VAL A 1055 -26.12 -78.00 -2.93
CA VAL A 1055 -26.04 -79.00 -3.99
C VAL A 1055 -25.71 -80.36 -3.37
N SER A 1056 -26.67 -81.29 -3.42
CA SER A 1056 -26.48 -82.68 -2.99
C SER A 1056 -25.56 -83.41 -3.98
N GLY A 1057 -24.65 -84.24 -3.47
CA GLY A 1057 -23.80 -85.11 -4.29
C GLY A 1057 -23.17 -86.22 -3.45
N MET A 1058 -22.86 -87.37 -4.08
CA MET A 1058 -22.11 -88.43 -3.42
C MET A 1058 -20.67 -87.97 -3.16
N VAL A 1059 -20.21 -88.17 -1.93
CA VAL A 1059 -18.80 -88.13 -1.59
C VAL A 1059 -18.19 -89.47 -2.03
N GLY A 1060 -17.82 -89.57 -3.31
CA GLY A 1060 -17.16 -90.77 -3.82
C GLY A 1060 -15.74 -90.87 -3.27
N GLY A 1061 -15.47 -91.83 -2.40
CA GLY A 1061 -14.11 -92.27 -2.13
C GLY A 1061 -13.58 -93.06 -3.34
N PRO A 1062 -12.36 -92.77 -3.86
CA PRO A 1062 -11.65 -93.71 -4.69
C PRO A 1062 -10.85 -94.70 -3.82
N GLY A 1063 -10.66 -95.94 -4.32
CA GLY A 1063 -10.14 -97.13 -3.61
C GLY A 1063 -8.83 -96.93 -2.82
N ASP A 1064 -8.53 -97.74 -1.80
CA ASP A 1064 -8.68 -99.20 -1.73
C ASP A 1064 -9.07 -99.73 -0.33
N ASP A 1065 -9.72 -100.90 -0.40
CA ASP A 1065 -9.74 -102.03 0.54
C ASP A 1065 -10.72 -102.11 1.75
N LEU A 1066 -11.52 -103.19 1.69
CA LEU A 1066 -12.25 -103.90 2.75
C LEU A 1066 -13.57 -103.30 3.31
N GLY A 1067 -14.63 -103.38 2.48
CA GLY A 1067 -15.87 -104.07 2.86
C GLY A 1067 -16.76 -103.48 3.97
N ALA A 1068 -17.44 -102.36 3.70
CA ALA A 1068 -18.76 -102.06 4.28
C ALA A 1068 -19.53 -101.05 3.38
N PRO A 1069 -20.76 -101.35 2.92
CA PRO A 1069 -21.55 -100.42 2.14
C PRO A 1069 -22.40 -99.57 3.08
N TYR A 1070 -21.82 -98.49 3.62
CA TYR A 1070 -22.63 -97.46 4.26
C TYR A 1070 -22.33 -96.10 3.64
N PRO A 1071 -23.22 -95.58 2.76
CA PRO A 1071 -23.14 -94.18 2.36
C PRO A 1071 -23.29 -93.30 3.62
N SER A 1072 -22.38 -92.35 3.85
CA SER A 1072 -22.67 -91.30 4.83
C SER A 1072 -23.75 -90.40 4.22
N PRO A 1073 -24.84 -90.11 4.95
CA PRO A 1073 -25.83 -89.15 4.49
C PRO A 1073 -25.16 -87.79 4.27
N PHE A 1074 -25.68 -86.99 3.35
CA PHE A 1074 -25.28 -85.59 3.22
C PHE A 1074 -25.67 -84.85 4.51
N GLU A 1075 -24.70 -84.23 5.19
CA GLU A 1075 -24.90 -83.57 6.49
C GLU A 1075 -24.82 -82.05 6.32
N PRO A 1076 -25.91 -81.36 5.93
CA PRO A 1076 -25.86 -79.92 5.66
C PRO A 1076 -25.45 -79.09 6.88
N PHE A 1077 -25.65 -79.62 8.10
CA PHE A 1077 -25.41 -78.94 9.37
C PHE A 1077 -24.77 -79.84 10.42
N HIS A 1078 -23.67 -79.37 11.03
CA HIS A 1078 -23.13 -79.88 12.30
C HIS A 1078 -23.35 -78.86 13.41
N VAL A 1079 -24.04 -79.22 14.49
CA VAL A 1079 -24.32 -78.30 15.59
C VAL A 1079 -23.75 -78.86 16.90
N TYR A 1080 -22.72 -78.20 17.40
CA TYR A 1080 -22.06 -78.50 18.65
C TYR A 1080 -22.41 -77.43 19.67
N VAL A 1081 -22.95 -77.80 20.84
CA VAL A 1081 -23.34 -76.87 21.90
C VAL A 1081 -22.71 -77.32 23.22
N ARG A 1082 -21.75 -76.56 23.76
CA ARG A 1082 -21.25 -76.73 25.13
C ARG A 1082 -21.43 -75.44 25.91
N ASN A 1083 -22.02 -75.50 27.09
CA ASN A 1083 -22.10 -74.32 27.97
C ASN A 1083 -22.82 -73.08 27.38
N SER A 1084 -23.67 -73.17 26.35
CA SER A 1084 -24.39 -71.98 25.83
C SER A 1084 -25.54 -71.55 26.72
N GLY A 1085 -25.65 -70.32 27.21
CA GLY A 1085 -26.77 -69.90 28.09
C GLY A 1085 -28.18 -70.13 27.47
N HIS A 1086 -28.35 -69.85 26.16
CA HIS A 1086 -29.58 -70.13 25.39
C HIS A 1086 -29.28 -70.11 23.87
N LEU A 1087 -29.72 -71.07 23.04
CA LEU A 1087 -29.55 -71.06 21.57
C LEU A 1087 -30.89 -71.26 20.84
N ASP A 1088 -31.32 -70.28 20.04
CA ASP A 1088 -32.48 -70.37 19.13
C ASP A 1088 -32.01 -70.60 17.69
N LEU A 1089 -32.06 -71.82 17.17
CA LEU A 1089 -31.72 -72.15 15.79
C LEU A 1089 -32.98 -72.28 14.92
N THR A 1090 -33.08 -71.57 13.81
CA THR A 1090 -34.13 -71.74 12.79
C THR A 1090 -33.48 -72.19 11.48
N VAL A 1091 -33.98 -73.23 10.82
CA VAL A 1091 -33.52 -73.65 9.49
C VAL A 1091 -34.72 -73.80 8.55
N ASN A 1092 -34.62 -73.18 7.38
CA ASN A 1092 -35.61 -73.16 6.31
C ASN A 1092 -34.84 -73.07 5.00
N SER A 1093 -34.36 -74.16 4.41
CA SER A 1093 -33.43 -74.09 3.26
C SER A 1093 -33.69 -75.24 2.28
N GLU A 1094 -33.36 -75.05 1.01
CA GLU A 1094 -33.63 -76.00 -0.07
C GLU A 1094 -32.38 -76.84 -0.38
N ILE A 1095 -32.56 -78.15 -0.55
CA ILE A 1095 -31.52 -79.07 -1.01
C ILE A 1095 -31.88 -79.42 -2.46
N LEU A 1096 -31.02 -79.08 -3.41
CA LEU A 1096 -31.24 -79.46 -4.81
C LEU A 1096 -30.61 -80.84 -5.07
N PRO A 1097 -31.30 -81.73 -5.82
CA PRO A 1097 -30.69 -82.96 -6.31
C PRO A 1097 -29.54 -82.64 -7.29
N ALA A 1098 -28.52 -83.50 -7.32
CA ALA A 1098 -27.39 -83.37 -8.24
C ALA A 1098 -27.86 -83.26 -9.70
N PRO A 1099 -27.14 -82.56 -10.59
CA PRO A 1099 -27.49 -82.50 -12.01
C PRO A 1099 -27.35 -83.83 -12.79
N ASP A 1100 -26.93 -84.92 -12.14
CA ASP A 1100 -26.69 -86.21 -12.80
C ASP A 1100 -27.90 -87.16 -12.68
N PRO A 1101 -28.63 -87.46 -13.77
CA PRO A 1101 -29.80 -88.34 -13.75
C PRO A 1101 -29.47 -89.84 -13.63
N SER A 1102 -28.19 -90.24 -13.60
CA SER A 1102 -27.80 -91.66 -13.77
C SER A 1102 -27.67 -92.48 -12.47
N ASN A 1103 -27.86 -91.89 -11.28
CA ASN A 1103 -27.76 -92.60 -10.00
C ASN A 1103 -29.10 -92.59 -9.23
N SER A 1104 -29.68 -93.78 -9.02
CA SER A 1104 -31.07 -94.00 -8.59
C SER A 1104 -31.33 -93.96 -7.07
N ILE A 1105 -30.52 -93.23 -6.29
CA ILE A 1105 -30.76 -93.01 -4.85
C ILE A 1105 -31.11 -91.55 -4.61
N SER A 1106 -32.39 -91.21 -4.81
CA SER A 1106 -32.95 -89.87 -4.62
C SER A 1106 -33.28 -89.56 -3.15
N SER A 1107 -32.40 -89.86 -2.20
CA SER A 1107 -32.62 -89.51 -0.79
C SER A 1107 -32.01 -88.14 -0.48
N THR A 1108 -32.71 -87.07 -0.82
CA THR A 1108 -32.48 -85.72 -0.28
C THR A 1108 -32.80 -85.75 1.21
N SER A 1109 -31.84 -86.18 2.03
CA SER A 1109 -32.00 -86.35 3.47
C SER A 1109 -31.28 -85.21 4.17
N PHE A 1110 -32.00 -84.39 4.92
CA PHE A 1110 -31.40 -83.42 5.84
C PHE A 1110 -30.99 -84.18 7.12
N TYR A 1111 -29.69 -84.24 7.43
CA TYR A 1111 -29.14 -84.86 8.64
C TYR A 1111 -28.45 -83.77 9.47
N ALA A 1112 -28.83 -83.64 10.74
CA ALA A 1112 -28.20 -82.72 11.69
C ALA A 1112 -27.76 -83.49 12.94
N ILE A 1113 -26.49 -83.33 13.31
CA ILE A 1113 -25.93 -83.85 14.56
C ILE A 1113 -25.96 -82.71 15.57
N VAL A 1114 -26.67 -82.92 16.67
CA VAL A 1114 -26.77 -81.96 17.78
C VAL A 1114 -26.18 -82.61 19.04
N GLN A 1115 -25.08 -82.05 19.53
CA GLN A 1115 -24.49 -82.45 20.82
C GLN A 1115 -24.70 -81.34 21.85
N ASN A 1116 -25.44 -81.62 22.93
CA ASN A 1116 -25.64 -80.67 24.03
C ASN A 1116 -25.11 -81.28 25.33
N THR A 1117 -24.07 -80.66 25.90
CA THR A 1117 -23.36 -81.20 27.07
C THR A 1117 -23.57 -80.45 28.40
N ALA A 1118 -24.42 -79.41 28.45
CA ALA A 1118 -24.64 -78.56 29.63
C ALA A 1118 -26.15 -78.34 29.96
N THR A 1119 -26.49 -77.75 31.12
CA THR A 1119 -27.89 -77.59 31.63
C THR A 1119 -28.78 -76.59 30.87
N ASN A 1120 -28.43 -76.20 29.66
CA ASN A 1120 -28.96 -74.98 29.04
C ASN A 1120 -30.04 -75.24 27.97
N VAL A 1121 -30.65 -74.17 27.42
CA VAL A 1121 -31.80 -74.24 26.51
C VAL A 1121 -31.38 -74.17 25.04
N LEU A 1122 -31.85 -75.13 24.22
CA LEU A 1122 -31.73 -75.12 22.75
C LEU A 1122 -33.12 -75.20 22.12
N ASN A 1123 -33.56 -74.17 21.40
CA ASN A 1123 -34.77 -74.24 20.60
C ASN A 1123 -34.39 -74.40 19.12
N LEU A 1124 -34.94 -75.39 18.44
CA LEU A 1124 -34.76 -75.65 17.00
C LEU A 1124 -36.09 -75.46 16.28
N ALA A 1125 -36.16 -74.57 15.30
CA ALA A 1125 -37.33 -74.36 14.46
C ALA A 1125 -37.05 -74.76 13.02
N LEU A 1126 -37.88 -75.62 12.43
CA LEU A 1126 -37.71 -76.09 11.05
C LEU A 1126 -38.95 -75.72 10.24
N ILE A 1127 -38.75 -74.96 9.18
CA ILE A 1127 -39.84 -74.34 8.42
C ILE A 1127 -39.59 -74.64 6.93
N SER A 1128 -40.56 -75.24 6.24
CA SER A 1128 -40.55 -75.49 4.78
C SER A 1128 -39.39 -76.31 4.17
N CYS A 1129 -38.60 -77.04 4.95
CA CYS A 1129 -37.70 -78.05 4.37
C CYS A 1129 -38.53 -79.23 3.81
N GLN A 1130 -38.26 -79.68 2.57
CA GLN A 1130 -38.70 -81.01 2.13
C GLN A 1130 -38.14 -82.02 3.14
N GLY A 1131 -39.04 -82.66 3.90
CA GLY A 1131 -38.75 -83.09 5.28
C GLY A 1131 -37.53 -84.00 5.47
N PRO A 1132 -36.78 -83.87 6.59
CA PRO A 1132 -35.68 -84.78 6.95
C PRO A 1132 -36.18 -86.21 7.18
N THR A 1133 -35.36 -87.20 6.82
CA THR A 1133 -35.60 -88.61 7.13
C THR A 1133 -35.04 -89.04 8.49
N GLY A 1134 -34.33 -88.17 9.23
CA GLY A 1134 -33.91 -88.43 10.63
C GLY A 1134 -33.07 -87.32 11.28
N TYR A 1135 -33.05 -87.30 12.63
CA TYR A 1135 -32.17 -86.45 13.45
C TYR A 1135 -31.34 -87.33 14.39
N GLN A 1136 -30.10 -86.94 14.67
CA GLN A 1136 -29.27 -87.58 15.69
C GLN A 1136 -28.95 -86.59 16.81
N PHE A 1137 -29.59 -86.82 17.97
CA PHE A 1137 -29.35 -86.05 19.18
C PHE A 1137 -28.48 -86.86 20.13
N THR A 1138 -27.39 -86.26 20.59
CA THR A 1138 -26.61 -86.78 21.73
C THR A 1138 -26.71 -85.75 22.85
N GLN A 1139 -27.70 -85.91 23.72
CA GLN A 1139 -28.01 -84.99 24.81
C GLN A 1139 -27.46 -85.52 26.14
N LEU A 1140 -26.64 -84.73 26.83
CA LEU A 1140 -26.05 -85.07 28.13
C LEU A 1140 -26.71 -84.29 29.30
N ALA A 1141 -27.29 -83.10 29.09
CA ALA A 1141 -28.16 -82.34 30.03
C ALA A 1141 -28.92 -81.18 29.31
N GLY A 1142 -29.97 -80.58 29.90
CA GLY A 1142 -30.61 -79.33 29.42
C GLY A 1142 -32.05 -79.44 28.88
N THR A 1143 -32.60 -78.33 28.34
CA THR A 1143 -33.96 -78.25 27.76
C THR A 1143 -33.87 -78.07 26.24
N PHE A 1144 -34.46 -78.98 25.47
CA PHE A 1144 -34.51 -78.89 24.00
C PHE A 1144 -35.93 -78.68 23.52
N THR A 1145 -36.17 -77.70 22.65
CA THR A 1145 -37.50 -77.41 22.13
C THR A 1145 -37.54 -77.45 20.61
N LEU A 1146 -38.34 -78.33 20.00
CA LEU A 1146 -38.57 -78.32 18.55
C LEU A 1146 -39.86 -77.55 18.20
N LEU A 1147 -39.77 -76.58 17.28
CA LEU A 1147 -40.90 -75.78 16.78
C LEU A 1147 -41.10 -76.05 15.28
N GLY A 1148 -42.17 -76.74 14.90
CA GLY A 1148 -42.52 -76.98 13.49
C GLY A 1148 -43.70 -76.13 13.04
N THR A 1149 -43.57 -75.41 11.92
CA THR A 1149 -44.70 -74.74 11.26
C THR A 1149 -44.69 -75.07 9.77
N GLY A 1150 -45.55 -75.99 9.34
CA GLY A 1150 -45.66 -76.49 7.97
C GLY A 1150 -46.00 -77.97 7.98
N ALA A 1151 -46.99 -78.38 7.19
CA ALA A 1151 -47.60 -79.70 7.27
C ALA A 1151 -46.58 -80.84 7.04
N ASN A 1152 -46.61 -81.84 7.93
CA ASN A 1152 -45.78 -83.05 8.02
C ASN A 1152 -44.39 -82.87 8.67
N LEU A 1153 -44.34 -82.86 10.02
CA LEU A 1153 -43.18 -83.39 10.74
C LEU A 1153 -43.06 -84.89 10.39
N PRO A 1154 -41.96 -85.36 9.80
CA PRO A 1154 -41.80 -86.78 9.46
C PRO A 1154 -41.70 -87.65 10.72
N ALA A 1155 -42.30 -88.84 10.67
CA ALA A 1155 -42.33 -89.79 11.77
C ALA A 1155 -40.95 -90.43 11.97
N GLY A 1156 -40.19 -89.99 12.97
CA GLY A 1156 -38.92 -90.62 13.34
C GLY A 1156 -37.96 -89.73 14.12
N LEU A 1157 -38.24 -89.51 15.41
CA LEU A 1157 -37.21 -89.10 16.37
C LEU A 1157 -36.52 -90.38 16.88
N ALA A 1158 -35.35 -90.72 16.34
CA ALA A 1158 -34.52 -91.80 16.88
C ALA A 1158 -33.53 -91.19 17.89
N SER A 1159 -33.81 -91.32 19.19
CA SER A 1159 -32.78 -91.07 20.21
C SER A 1159 -31.82 -92.26 20.23
N GLN A 1160 -30.70 -92.18 19.50
CA GLN A 1160 -29.58 -93.08 19.77
C GLN A 1160 -28.79 -92.53 20.97
N ASN A 1161 -29.15 -92.95 22.18
CA ASN A 1161 -28.23 -92.93 23.30
C ASN A 1161 -27.32 -94.14 23.19
N THR A 1162 -26.29 -94.05 22.35
CA THR A 1162 -25.24 -95.05 22.28
C THR A 1162 -24.20 -94.78 23.38
N PHE A 1163 -24.42 -95.35 24.57
CA PHE A 1163 -23.31 -95.97 25.29
C PHE A 1163 -23.23 -97.42 24.80
N GLY A 1164 -22.07 -97.80 24.28
CA GLY A 1164 -21.90 -98.94 23.38
C GLY A 1164 -22.53 -100.28 23.82
N GLY A 1165 -22.95 -101.05 22.82
CA GLY A 1165 -23.37 -102.45 22.94
C GLY A 1165 -24.64 -102.74 22.16
N GLY A 1166 -24.52 -103.45 21.03
CA GLY A 1166 -25.59 -103.66 20.06
C GLY A 1166 -26.82 -104.43 20.58
N GLY A 1167 -27.99 -104.01 20.10
CA GLY A 1167 -29.28 -104.66 20.31
C GLY A 1167 -30.37 -104.06 19.40
N ASN A 1168 -31.05 -104.96 18.67
CA ASN A 1168 -32.06 -104.80 17.60
C ASN A 1168 -33.16 -103.72 17.83
N PRO A 1169 -33.50 -102.86 16.84
CA PRO A 1169 -34.52 -101.83 16.95
C PRO A 1169 -35.90 -102.38 16.56
N ASN A 1170 -36.80 -102.57 17.52
CA ASN A 1170 -38.22 -102.77 17.23
C ASN A 1170 -39.06 -102.31 18.42
N GLN A 1171 -39.23 -101.00 18.58
CA GLN A 1171 -40.42 -100.41 19.21
C GLN A 1171 -40.83 -99.15 18.47
N ASN A 1172 -42.07 -99.12 18.01
CA ASN A 1172 -42.69 -98.00 17.32
C ASN A 1172 -42.71 -96.74 18.22
N PRO A 1173 -42.29 -95.56 17.72
CA PRO A 1173 -42.44 -94.31 18.46
C PRO A 1173 -43.92 -93.85 18.50
N PRO A 1174 -44.32 -93.07 19.51
CA PRO A 1174 -45.66 -92.48 19.58
C PRO A 1174 -45.89 -91.48 18.44
N THR A 1175 -47.09 -91.55 17.82
CA THR A 1175 -47.55 -90.61 16.80
C THR A 1175 -48.06 -89.33 17.47
N VAL A 1176 -47.39 -88.19 17.25
CA VAL A 1176 -47.89 -86.87 17.66
C VAL A 1176 -48.44 -86.16 16.43
N VAL A 1177 -49.75 -85.91 16.44
CA VAL A 1177 -50.52 -85.28 15.35
C VAL A 1177 -51.08 -83.95 15.86
N SER A 1178 -50.24 -82.94 15.95
CA SER A 1178 -50.63 -81.52 15.92
C SER A 1178 -49.39 -80.65 15.98
N SER A 1179 -49.45 -79.46 15.38
CA SER A 1179 -48.47 -78.38 15.58
C SER A 1179 -48.42 -78.04 17.07
N GLY A 1180 -47.34 -78.43 17.73
CA GLY A 1180 -47.11 -78.23 19.15
C GLY A 1180 -45.62 -78.18 19.44
N THR A 1181 -45.28 -77.51 20.51
CA THR A 1181 -43.91 -77.32 20.98
C THR A 1181 -43.46 -78.61 21.67
N ILE A 1182 -42.45 -79.31 21.14
CA ILE A 1182 -41.89 -80.51 21.80
C ILE A 1182 -40.75 -80.06 22.69
N THR A 1183 -40.96 -80.02 24.00
CA THR A 1183 -39.91 -79.71 24.98
C THR A 1183 -39.40 -80.99 25.66
N LEU A 1184 -38.13 -81.33 25.42
CA LEU A 1184 -37.38 -82.39 26.10
C LEU A 1184 -36.60 -81.76 27.25
N THR A 1185 -37.04 -81.99 28.49
CA THR A 1185 -36.33 -81.50 29.69
C THR A 1185 -35.58 -82.67 30.30
N ALA A 1186 -34.24 -82.61 30.31
CA ALA A 1186 -33.41 -83.62 30.96
C ALA A 1186 -32.85 -83.06 32.27
N THR A 1187 -33.52 -83.32 33.39
CA THR A 1187 -32.95 -83.22 34.74
C THR A 1187 -32.25 -84.53 35.06
N ALA A 1188 -30.92 -84.52 35.12
CA ALA A 1188 -30.18 -85.68 35.64
C ALA A 1188 -30.52 -85.86 37.14
N PRO A 1189 -30.85 -87.08 37.64
CA PRO A 1189 -30.94 -88.36 36.93
C PRO A 1189 -32.36 -88.94 37.01
N MET A 1190 -33.31 -88.50 36.17
CA MET A 1190 -34.53 -89.27 35.86
C MET A 1190 -34.95 -89.09 34.40
N LEU A 1191 -35.59 -90.13 33.85
CA LEU A 1191 -36.07 -90.26 32.46
C LEU A 1191 -36.68 -88.97 31.91
N PRO A 1192 -36.40 -88.58 30.64
CA PRO A 1192 -36.92 -87.36 30.05
C PRO A 1192 -38.45 -87.38 30.01
N SER A 1193 -39.09 -86.44 30.69
CA SER A 1193 -40.52 -86.19 30.51
C SER A 1193 -40.71 -85.33 29.26
N ILE A 1194 -41.35 -85.90 28.24
CA ILE A 1194 -41.81 -85.15 27.07
C ILE A 1194 -43.07 -84.39 27.47
N THR A 1195 -42.99 -83.06 27.54
CA THR A 1195 -44.18 -82.21 27.68
C THR A 1195 -44.48 -81.63 26.31
N ILE A 1196 -45.69 -81.88 25.79
CA ILE A 1196 -46.19 -81.32 24.53
C ILE A 1196 -47.14 -80.19 24.94
N ASN A 1197 -46.85 -78.95 24.54
CA ASN A 1197 -47.75 -77.81 24.67
C ASN A 1197 -48.29 -77.39 23.31
#